data_AF-A0A127Q2M4-F1
#
_entry.id   AF-A0A127Q2M4-F1
#
_cell.length_a   1.000
_cell.length_b   1.000
_cell.length_c   1.000
_cell.angle_alpha   90.00
_cell.angle_beta   90.00
_cell.angle_gamma   90.00
#
_symmetry.space_group_name_H-M   'P 1'
#
loop_
_entity.id
_entity.type
_entity.pdbx_description
1 polymer ?
#
loop_
_entity_poly.entity_id
_entity_poly.type
_entity_poly.pdbx_seq_one_letter_code
_entity_poly.pdbx_strand_id
1 'polypeptide(L)'
;MKRRDFLGYAVVTPLLTACGVGGSDSSSSGVPTAKALAAAAAGNGNAVFASGSNHSLSWNGSGNWFMDGAAFQFFGGEIHPARVPSQYWDHRIKMIKALGCNTISLYVMWNFHELSDGTFDFTSADKNIGHFIDLCAQNGMWVLLRPGPYVCAEWDFGGLPPRMLADPQFRDGSGNLQIRGNFPNYMAAVNKWNSALYNNVVKGRTLAAGGPIMLVAVENEYTSWSPDDGTYPNAIAQQWTALGYAEKFCVCDGWASGFKNNNITLPANTAYGMTADGSSAGNYVTAASNYEVGAFGAECYPGWICAWGDAKQTVHVGDFVNQVTSLTTAKCSFVLYVAHGGTNFGFTAGANGVSDSSCQPPMTSYDYGAPVSESGAANPNFYPIQGAYVANASYNVPFAGAPAGIAHINDGDIAAVAASQLSFSSLLSGMSLNIQNAQPQTLEAMALALNKNQPASAGVYPSGVAVYQTTLPAAGGNIKITFDRAPDYALAFVNGVRVPGAVLSTIANGALAATTSLTISNAAPNATLQIVCLPFGRVNYGAGGMNAEGKGLSGNVYANGAALANWSMTLSPLSASQIAALAFSSTAPAAGQPFFAKASISIATPQDMYIDMSAWGTGYVFVNGRNLGRYWPAAGPQTRLYCPGVWLNSGSNAIVVFEFTQGSAGSLSFYGSSALPQNITSPVSSAAVPPPVANTTYFLQNVNSGLYLDVLPAVAGSAYTYPGLQPLSAAASQGWTVTTDSYGNLKIANASSGTVLDVANNSSTAGSSVILYGANGGANQSWQASGVSTGIYTLTVKQSRLLLDVNGASKAATSISSSGSVANIVVNAADDPTQQWPFSQQWRLIPALVNNGVYTITSAISSLMLGSYQGGTAAGTRLGIAAASGGQEQQWRLTIASNGSWQLANIKSGLVMDVTGQQTANGTALEIWQGNGGANQQFALVPRADGVSYGIRGVQSGRVIDDNNSGTSPTSYGSSNVSAITLWDDNGGGNQSWKFTKVG
;
A
#
# COMPACT_ATOMS: atom_id res chain seq x y z
N MET A 1 -46.20 3.55 -21.94
CA MET A 1 -45.57 2.64 -22.94
C MET A 1 -45.56 1.22 -22.38
N LYS A 2 -45.90 0.22 -23.20
CA LYS A 2 -46.28 -1.15 -22.80
C LYS A 2 -45.09 -2.12 -22.80
N ARG A 3 -45.19 -3.15 -21.95
CA ARG A 3 -44.54 -4.48 -22.00
C ARG A 3 -44.29 -4.97 -23.44
N ARG A 4 -43.03 -4.97 -23.88
CA ARG A 4 -42.35 -6.02 -24.66
C ARG A 4 -40.93 -5.55 -24.97
N ASP A 5 -40.04 -6.52 -25.10
CA ASP A 5 -38.63 -6.42 -25.52
C ASP A 5 -37.59 -6.33 -24.39
N PHE A 6 -37.84 -7.13 -23.35
CA PHE A 6 -36.81 -7.84 -22.59
C PHE A 6 -37.06 -9.34 -22.80
N LEU A 7 -36.00 -10.11 -23.08
CA LEU A 7 -35.91 -11.58 -23.29
C LEU A 7 -35.56 -12.02 -24.72
N GLY A 8 -34.26 -12.23 -24.92
CA GLY A 8 -33.67 -13.09 -25.94
C GLY A 8 -32.41 -13.72 -25.36
N TYR A 9 -32.62 -14.60 -24.37
CA TYR A 9 -31.60 -15.37 -23.66
C TYR A 9 -31.04 -16.52 -24.51
N ALA A 10 -29.85 -16.94 -24.11
CA ALA A 10 -29.13 -18.13 -24.52
C ALA A 10 -29.88 -19.47 -24.30
N VAL A 11 -29.27 -20.50 -24.92
CA VAL A 11 -29.34 -21.95 -24.66
C VAL A 11 -30.45 -22.73 -25.39
N VAL A 12 -30.07 -23.62 -26.33
CA VAL A 12 -30.21 -25.10 -26.28
C VAL A 12 -29.39 -25.74 -27.42
N THR A 13 -28.38 -26.56 -27.10
CA THR A 13 -27.88 -27.70 -27.93
C THR A 13 -28.55 -28.99 -27.38
N PRO A 14 -28.61 -30.19 -28.02
CA PRO A 14 -28.07 -30.68 -29.31
C PRO A 14 -29.03 -31.61 -30.13
N LEU A 15 -28.70 -31.96 -31.39
CA LEU A 15 -28.87 -33.29 -32.02
C LEU A 15 -28.50 -33.26 -33.52
N LEU A 16 -27.55 -34.09 -33.96
CA LEU A 16 -27.61 -34.97 -35.15
C LEU A 16 -26.20 -35.45 -35.57
N THR A 17 -25.82 -36.59 -35.02
CA THR A 17 -25.08 -37.64 -35.73
C THR A 17 -26.11 -38.48 -36.48
N ALA A 18 -26.14 -38.42 -37.82
CA ALA A 18 -26.60 -39.50 -38.71
C ALA A 18 -26.54 -39.03 -40.17
N CYS A 19 -25.59 -39.58 -40.93
CA CYS A 19 -25.60 -39.92 -42.36
C CYS A 19 -24.16 -39.85 -42.88
N GLY A 20 -23.45 -40.98 -42.74
CA GLY A 20 -22.12 -41.16 -43.29
C GLY A 20 -22.16 -41.59 -44.76
N VAL A 21 -21.14 -41.18 -45.50
CA VAL A 21 -20.44 -41.91 -46.58
C VAL A 21 -19.05 -41.23 -46.60
N GLY A 22 -17.89 -41.83 -46.35
CA GLY A 22 -17.38 -43.14 -46.73
C GLY A 22 -16.14 -42.88 -47.60
N GLY A 23 -14.93 -42.93 -47.03
CA GLY A 23 -13.68 -42.71 -47.77
C GLY A 23 -12.47 -42.70 -46.84
N SER A 24 -11.78 -43.83 -46.77
CA SER A 24 -10.52 -44.07 -46.08
C SER A 24 -9.38 -43.21 -46.63
N ASP A 25 -8.54 -42.65 -45.76
CA ASP A 25 -7.08 -42.87 -45.83
C ASP A 25 -6.35 -42.28 -44.62
N SER A 26 -5.32 -42.99 -44.19
CA SER A 26 -4.54 -42.84 -42.97
C SER A 26 -3.38 -41.84 -43.09
N SER A 27 -3.33 -40.82 -42.24
CA SER A 27 -2.10 -40.30 -41.59
C SER A 27 -2.44 -39.20 -40.58
N SER A 28 -2.02 -39.36 -39.32
CA SER A 28 -2.42 -38.51 -38.19
C SER A 28 -1.50 -37.29 -38.02
N SER A 29 -1.95 -36.13 -38.47
CA SER A 29 -1.44 -34.82 -38.03
C SER A 29 -2.17 -34.39 -36.75
N GLY A 30 -1.49 -34.45 -35.61
CA GLY A 30 -2.06 -34.17 -34.29
C GLY A 30 -2.34 -32.68 -34.05
N VAL A 31 -3.53 -32.22 -34.41
CA VAL A 31 -4.12 -31.00 -33.81
C VAL A 31 -4.75 -31.42 -32.48
N PRO A 32 -4.42 -30.80 -31.34
CA PRO A 32 -5.00 -31.17 -30.06
C PRO A 32 -6.50 -30.88 -30.09
N THR A 33 -7.30 -31.86 -29.70
CA THR A 33 -8.75 -31.66 -29.56
C THR A 33 -9.04 -30.65 -28.44
N ALA A 34 -10.23 -30.03 -28.43
CA ALA A 34 -10.69 -29.17 -27.33
C ALA A 34 -10.60 -29.85 -25.95
N LYS A 35 -10.62 -31.19 -25.93
CA LYS A 35 -10.40 -32.02 -24.74
C LYS A 35 -8.92 -32.05 -24.29
N ALA A 36 -7.97 -31.95 -25.22
CA ALA A 36 -6.54 -31.81 -24.95
C ALA A 36 -6.17 -30.38 -24.54
N LEU A 37 -6.86 -29.35 -25.04
CA LEU A 37 -6.75 -27.97 -24.54
C LEU A 37 -7.34 -27.82 -23.12
N ALA A 38 -8.43 -28.53 -22.81
CA ALA A 38 -8.95 -28.63 -21.44
C ALA A 38 -8.02 -29.42 -20.50
N ALA A 39 -7.29 -30.43 -21.01
CA ALA A 39 -6.30 -31.17 -20.25
C ALA A 39 -4.99 -30.38 -20.03
N ALA A 40 -4.63 -29.44 -20.92
CA ALA A 40 -3.51 -28.53 -20.70
C ALA A 40 -3.81 -27.43 -19.66
N ALA A 41 -5.10 -27.10 -19.44
CA ALA A 41 -5.55 -26.25 -18.33
C ALA A 41 -5.58 -26.97 -16.97
N ALA A 42 -5.47 -28.31 -16.95
CA ALA A 42 -5.52 -29.12 -15.73
C ALA A 42 -4.26 -28.99 -14.85
N GLY A 43 -3.23 -28.24 -15.28
CA GLY A 43 -2.03 -27.95 -14.49
C GLY A 43 -2.12 -26.72 -13.58
N ASN A 44 -3.15 -25.87 -13.71
CA ASN A 44 -3.33 -24.61 -12.95
C ASN A 44 -4.50 -24.67 -11.95
N GLY A 45 -4.92 -25.88 -11.55
CA GLY A 45 -6.16 -26.14 -10.81
C GLY A 45 -6.42 -25.18 -9.65
N ASN A 46 -7.59 -24.51 -9.70
CA ASN A 46 -8.29 -23.82 -8.61
C ASN A 46 -7.58 -22.64 -7.91
N ALA A 47 -6.36 -22.29 -8.33
CA ALA A 47 -5.62 -21.12 -7.86
C ALA A 47 -6.17 -19.77 -8.39
N VAL A 48 -7.01 -19.80 -9.43
CA VAL A 48 -7.69 -18.63 -10.02
C VAL A 48 -9.19 -18.88 -9.98
N PHE A 49 -9.96 -17.88 -9.56
CA PHE A 49 -11.42 -17.97 -9.65
C PHE A 49 -11.88 -17.95 -11.11
N ALA A 50 -12.84 -18.82 -11.46
CA ALA A 50 -13.47 -18.85 -12.76
C ALA A 50 -15.00 -18.89 -12.61
N SER A 51 -15.69 -17.90 -13.17
CA SER A 51 -17.16 -17.81 -13.08
C SER A 51 -17.88 -18.91 -13.86
N GLY A 52 -19.09 -19.28 -13.41
CA GLY A 52 -20.06 -20.03 -14.23
C GLY A 52 -20.20 -21.53 -13.92
N SER A 53 -19.43 -22.04 -12.97
CA SER A 53 -19.60 -23.38 -12.40
C SER A 53 -19.79 -23.26 -10.88
N ASN A 54 -20.57 -24.17 -10.28
CA ASN A 54 -20.63 -24.26 -8.83
C ASN A 54 -19.27 -24.72 -8.30
N HIS A 55 -18.87 -24.14 -7.17
CA HIS A 55 -17.63 -24.48 -6.49
C HIS A 55 -17.90 -25.10 -5.12
N SER A 56 -16.93 -25.80 -4.56
CA SER A 56 -16.99 -26.38 -3.21
C SER A 56 -15.66 -26.21 -2.49
N LEU A 57 -15.72 -25.72 -1.25
CA LEU A 57 -14.56 -25.59 -0.37
C LEU A 57 -14.66 -26.64 0.75
N SER A 58 -13.57 -27.37 1.00
CA SER A 58 -13.48 -28.31 2.12
C SER A 58 -12.09 -28.29 2.77
N TRP A 59 -11.97 -28.95 3.91
CA TRP A 59 -10.72 -29.12 4.64
C TRP A 59 -10.71 -30.43 5.42
N ASN A 60 -9.55 -30.82 5.94
CA ASN A 60 -9.41 -31.93 6.88
C ASN A 60 -8.87 -31.48 8.25
N GLY A 61 -8.93 -32.37 9.25
CA GLY A 61 -8.47 -32.10 10.61
C GLY A 61 -6.95 -31.92 10.77
N SER A 62 -6.19 -32.02 9.67
CA SER A 62 -4.76 -31.69 9.63
C SER A 62 -4.50 -30.27 9.07
N GLY A 63 -5.56 -29.48 8.83
CA GLY A 63 -5.45 -28.10 8.38
C GLY A 63 -5.27 -27.93 6.87
N ASN A 64 -5.42 -28.99 6.06
CA ASN A 64 -5.30 -28.90 4.60
C ASN A 64 -6.62 -28.46 3.97
N TRP A 65 -6.53 -27.66 2.90
CA TRP A 65 -7.68 -27.08 2.21
C TRP A 65 -7.84 -27.66 0.82
N PHE A 66 -9.09 -27.74 0.36
CA PHE A 66 -9.43 -28.24 -0.97
C PHE A 66 -10.51 -27.36 -1.60
N MET A 67 -10.27 -26.94 -2.84
CA MET A 67 -11.26 -26.29 -3.70
C MET A 67 -11.62 -27.29 -4.80
N ASP A 68 -12.90 -27.57 -5.00
CA ASP A 68 -13.40 -28.54 -5.99
C ASP A 68 -12.70 -29.90 -5.95
N GLY A 69 -12.36 -30.35 -4.73
CA GLY A 69 -11.67 -31.62 -4.47
C GLY A 69 -10.16 -31.60 -4.75
N ALA A 70 -9.59 -30.54 -5.30
CA ALA A 70 -8.15 -30.37 -5.49
C ALA A 70 -7.53 -29.58 -4.33
N ALA A 71 -6.27 -29.86 -4.01
CA ALA A 71 -5.53 -29.13 -2.98
C ALA A 71 -5.54 -27.62 -3.29
N PHE A 72 -5.83 -26.82 -2.26
CA PHE A 72 -5.99 -25.38 -2.38
C PHE A 72 -5.17 -24.69 -1.30
N GLN A 73 -4.55 -23.57 -1.67
CA GLN A 73 -3.86 -22.70 -0.74
C GLN A 73 -4.19 -21.27 -1.15
N PHE A 74 -4.73 -20.49 -0.23
CA PHE A 74 -5.06 -19.10 -0.51
C PHE A 74 -4.03 -18.16 0.12
N PHE A 75 -3.58 -17.23 -0.70
CA PHE A 75 -2.77 -16.09 -0.32
C PHE A 75 -3.64 -14.86 -0.45
N GLY A 76 -4.15 -14.41 0.69
CA GLY A 76 -5.04 -13.27 0.77
C GLY A 76 -4.28 -11.96 0.83
N GLY A 77 -4.81 -10.93 0.18
CA GLY A 77 -4.49 -9.54 0.50
C GLY A 77 -5.71 -8.84 1.05
N GLU A 78 -5.62 -8.30 2.26
CA GLU A 78 -6.70 -7.49 2.84
C GLU A 78 -6.69 -6.09 2.22
N ILE A 79 -7.87 -5.62 1.83
CA ILE A 79 -8.16 -4.26 1.39
C ILE A 79 -9.54 -3.85 1.88
N HIS A 80 -9.69 -2.59 2.31
CA HIS A 80 -10.96 -2.06 2.79
C HIS A 80 -11.58 -1.13 1.74
N PRO A 81 -12.66 -1.54 1.03
CA PRO A 81 -13.27 -0.71 -0.01
C PRO A 81 -13.68 0.68 0.49
N ALA A 82 -14.10 0.79 1.75
CA ALA A 82 -14.49 2.05 2.38
C ALA A 82 -13.31 3.05 2.57
N ARG A 83 -12.06 2.60 2.42
CA ARG A 83 -10.84 3.43 2.50
C ARG A 83 -10.27 3.80 1.13
N VAL A 84 -10.94 3.41 0.04
CA VAL A 84 -10.46 3.58 -1.34
C VAL A 84 -11.59 4.17 -2.19
N PRO A 85 -11.37 5.26 -2.95
CA PRO A 85 -12.36 5.73 -3.92
C PRO A 85 -12.76 4.62 -4.89
N SER A 86 -14.05 4.45 -5.16
CA SER A 86 -14.56 3.33 -5.97
C SER A 86 -13.96 3.24 -7.37
N GLN A 87 -13.59 4.39 -7.96
CA GLN A 87 -12.90 4.48 -9.25
C GLN A 87 -11.51 3.83 -9.25
N TYR A 88 -10.93 3.60 -8.08
CA TYR A 88 -9.61 2.99 -7.90
C TYR A 88 -9.66 1.54 -7.44
N TRP A 89 -10.83 0.97 -7.12
CA TRP A 89 -10.96 -0.41 -6.65
C TRP A 89 -10.32 -1.43 -7.59
N ASP A 90 -10.61 -1.36 -8.89
CA ASP A 90 -10.03 -2.29 -9.88
C ASP A 90 -8.50 -2.19 -9.95
N HIS A 91 -7.95 -0.97 -9.86
CA HIS A 91 -6.50 -0.78 -9.81
C HIS A 91 -5.89 -1.44 -8.57
N ARG A 92 -6.49 -1.25 -7.38
CA ARG A 92 -5.98 -1.84 -6.14
C ARG A 92 -6.10 -3.36 -6.14
N ILE A 93 -7.21 -3.92 -6.66
CA ILE A 93 -7.38 -5.36 -6.84
C ILE A 93 -6.27 -5.91 -7.76
N LYS A 94 -5.98 -5.23 -8.86
CA LYS A 94 -4.87 -5.62 -9.78
C LYS A 94 -3.50 -5.52 -9.13
N MET A 95 -3.25 -4.52 -8.29
CA MET A 95 -2.02 -4.43 -7.50
C MET A 95 -1.87 -5.61 -6.54
N ILE A 96 -2.93 -5.98 -5.82
CA ILE A 96 -2.92 -7.11 -4.89
C ILE A 96 -2.77 -8.44 -5.63
N LYS A 97 -3.43 -8.60 -6.78
CA LYS A 97 -3.20 -9.76 -7.65
C LYS A 97 -1.76 -9.83 -8.13
N ALA A 98 -1.21 -8.70 -8.57
CA ALA A 98 0.18 -8.62 -8.99
C ALA A 98 1.16 -8.96 -7.86
N LEU A 99 0.85 -8.65 -6.60
CA LEU A 99 1.64 -9.04 -5.43
C LEU A 99 1.78 -10.58 -5.30
N GLY A 100 0.93 -11.36 -5.97
CA GLY A 100 0.90 -12.82 -5.93
C GLY A 100 -0.28 -13.40 -5.16
N CYS A 101 -1.16 -12.54 -4.63
CA CYS A 101 -2.38 -12.97 -3.96
C CYS A 101 -3.37 -13.56 -4.97
N ASN A 102 -4.09 -14.60 -4.56
CA ASN A 102 -5.21 -15.19 -5.30
C ASN A 102 -6.57 -14.94 -4.64
N THR A 103 -6.56 -14.34 -3.44
CA THR A 103 -7.75 -14.02 -2.66
C THR A 103 -7.71 -12.57 -2.22
N ILE A 104 -8.85 -11.89 -2.29
CA ILE A 104 -9.09 -10.63 -1.61
C ILE A 104 -9.81 -10.92 -0.29
N SER A 105 -9.27 -10.39 0.80
CA SER A 105 -9.99 -10.32 2.08
C SER A 105 -10.51 -8.90 2.26
N LEU A 106 -11.74 -8.75 2.77
CA LEU A 106 -12.30 -7.44 3.04
C LEU A 106 -13.26 -7.42 4.23
N TYR A 107 -13.17 -6.35 5.02
CA TYR A 107 -14.22 -5.96 5.96
C TYR A 107 -15.39 -5.23 5.30
N VAL A 108 -16.57 -5.33 5.92
CA VAL A 108 -17.74 -4.47 5.64
C VAL A 108 -18.13 -3.71 6.91
N MET A 109 -17.99 -2.38 6.87
CA MET A 109 -18.17 -1.51 8.04
C MET A 109 -19.66 -1.14 8.20
N TRP A 110 -20.37 -1.78 9.13
CA TRP A 110 -21.83 -1.60 9.28
C TRP A 110 -22.22 -0.12 9.41
N ASN A 111 -21.53 0.65 10.25
CA ASN A 111 -21.81 2.08 10.45
C ASN A 111 -21.58 2.96 9.21
N PHE A 112 -20.78 2.51 8.24
CA PHE A 112 -20.61 3.19 6.95
C PHE A 112 -21.85 3.02 6.07
N HIS A 113 -22.54 1.89 6.21
CA HIS A 113 -23.73 1.55 5.45
C HIS A 113 -25.04 1.94 6.15
N GLU A 114 -25.08 2.03 7.49
CA GLU A 114 -26.26 2.38 8.28
C GLU A 114 -26.08 3.69 9.07
N LEU A 115 -26.43 4.81 8.44
CA LEU A 115 -26.41 6.13 9.11
C LEU A 115 -27.69 6.39 9.95
N SER A 116 -28.82 5.87 9.49
CA SER A 116 -30.13 5.92 10.17
C SER A 116 -30.61 4.51 10.44
N ASP A 117 -31.18 4.28 11.63
CA ASP A 117 -31.55 2.93 12.11
C ASP A 117 -32.44 2.17 11.12
N GLY A 118 -32.01 0.96 10.77
CA GLY A 118 -32.70 0.03 9.88
C GLY A 118 -32.63 0.38 8.39
N THR A 119 -31.83 1.39 8.00
CA THR A 119 -31.72 1.83 6.60
C THR A 119 -30.27 1.77 6.11
N PHE A 120 -30.07 1.02 5.02
CA PHE A 120 -28.73 0.66 4.53
C PHE A 120 -28.48 1.21 3.13
N ASP A 121 -27.28 1.71 2.87
CA ASP A 121 -26.84 2.11 1.53
C ASP A 121 -25.72 1.20 1.01
N PHE A 122 -26.06 0.40 0.00
CA PHE A 122 -25.14 -0.44 -0.76
C PHE A 122 -25.11 -0.05 -2.25
N THR A 123 -25.65 1.11 -2.60
CA THR A 123 -25.88 1.52 -4.00
C THR A 123 -25.04 2.71 -4.41
N SER A 124 -24.73 3.61 -3.48
CA SER A 124 -23.76 4.67 -3.71
C SER A 124 -22.42 4.08 -4.15
N ALA A 125 -21.74 4.73 -5.10
CA ALA A 125 -20.55 4.19 -5.74
C ALA A 125 -19.50 3.68 -4.73
N ASP A 126 -19.14 4.51 -3.73
CA ASP A 126 -18.14 4.19 -2.69
C ASP A 126 -18.65 3.19 -1.63
N LYS A 127 -19.94 2.81 -1.66
CA LYS A 127 -20.59 1.85 -0.74
C LYS A 127 -21.08 0.57 -1.42
N ASN A 128 -20.86 0.43 -2.73
CA ASN A 128 -21.36 -0.71 -3.49
C ASN A 128 -20.42 -1.91 -3.38
N ILE A 129 -20.47 -2.60 -2.24
CA ILE A 129 -19.62 -3.76 -1.95
C ILE A 129 -19.93 -4.94 -2.89
N GLY A 130 -21.19 -5.08 -3.35
CA GLY A 130 -21.53 -6.07 -4.37
C GLY A 130 -20.72 -5.86 -5.66
N HIS A 131 -20.62 -4.62 -6.12
CA HIS A 131 -19.79 -4.26 -7.27
C HIS A 131 -18.30 -4.48 -7.02
N PHE A 132 -17.79 -4.18 -5.81
CA PHE A 132 -16.40 -4.48 -5.46
C PHE A 132 -16.10 -5.99 -5.59
N ILE A 133 -16.97 -6.85 -5.08
CA ILE A 133 -16.81 -8.31 -5.21
C ILE A 133 -16.93 -8.76 -6.68
N ASP A 134 -17.77 -8.11 -7.49
CA ASP A 134 -17.82 -8.38 -8.92
C ASP A 134 -16.50 -8.02 -9.63
N LEU A 135 -15.81 -6.95 -9.20
CA LEU A 135 -14.47 -6.62 -9.70
C LEU A 135 -13.44 -7.67 -9.28
N CYS A 136 -13.53 -8.23 -8.08
CA CYS A 136 -12.69 -9.36 -7.68
C CYS A 136 -12.89 -10.56 -8.62
N ALA A 137 -14.16 -10.92 -8.89
CA ALA A 137 -14.50 -11.98 -9.83
C ALA A 137 -13.94 -11.72 -11.24
N GLN A 138 -14.11 -10.50 -11.76
CA GLN A 138 -13.58 -10.10 -13.09
C GLN A 138 -12.05 -10.20 -13.16
N ASN A 139 -11.37 -9.99 -12.04
CA ASN A 139 -9.92 -10.14 -11.93
C ASN A 139 -9.50 -11.58 -11.56
N GLY A 140 -10.42 -12.55 -11.50
CA GLY A 140 -10.12 -13.95 -11.18
C GLY A 140 -9.66 -14.16 -9.73
N MET A 141 -10.11 -13.31 -8.81
CA MET A 141 -9.77 -13.37 -7.39
C MET A 141 -10.89 -14.04 -6.60
N TRP A 142 -10.53 -14.96 -5.70
CA TRP A 142 -11.43 -15.45 -4.66
C TRP A 142 -11.68 -14.37 -3.60
N VAL A 143 -12.73 -14.52 -2.80
CA VAL A 143 -13.09 -13.56 -1.74
C VAL A 143 -13.27 -14.26 -0.40
N LEU A 144 -12.53 -13.79 0.60
CA LEU A 144 -12.81 -13.96 2.02
C LEU A 144 -13.57 -12.73 2.51
N LEU A 145 -14.88 -12.87 2.75
CA LEU A 145 -15.70 -11.76 3.21
C LEU A 145 -15.71 -11.72 4.74
N ARG A 146 -15.40 -10.57 5.34
CA ARG A 146 -15.42 -10.36 6.79
C ARG A 146 -16.49 -9.32 7.15
N PRO A 147 -17.78 -9.68 7.18
CA PRO A 147 -18.85 -8.68 7.24
C PRO A 147 -19.20 -8.19 8.65
N GLY A 148 -18.42 -8.59 9.66
CA GLY A 148 -18.67 -8.23 11.05
C GLY A 148 -19.73 -9.10 11.73
N PRO A 149 -20.62 -8.53 12.57
CA PRO A 149 -21.03 -7.12 12.61
C PRO A 149 -20.02 -6.14 13.24
N TYR A 150 -19.09 -6.63 14.05
CA TYR A 150 -17.93 -5.88 14.55
C TYR A 150 -16.68 -6.28 13.77
N VAL A 151 -15.82 -5.31 13.44
CA VAL A 151 -14.64 -5.50 12.59
C VAL A 151 -13.33 -4.97 13.19
N CYS A 152 -13.35 -4.28 14.34
CA CYS A 152 -12.17 -3.60 14.87
C CYS A 152 -11.58 -2.59 13.85
N ALA A 153 -10.53 -3.01 13.14
CA ALA A 153 -9.96 -2.42 11.93
C ALA A 153 -9.50 -0.97 12.05
N GLU A 154 -9.25 -0.49 13.27
CA GLU A 154 -8.94 0.91 13.56
C GLU A 154 -10.00 1.88 13.00
N TRP A 155 -11.23 1.39 12.90
CA TRP A 155 -12.37 2.08 12.33
C TRP A 155 -13.31 2.53 13.44
N ASP A 156 -13.98 3.67 13.26
CA ASP A 156 -14.89 4.25 14.27
C ASP A 156 -15.82 3.20 14.86
N PHE A 157 -15.76 3.05 16.18
CA PHE A 157 -16.54 2.09 16.98
C PHE A 157 -16.49 0.62 16.49
N GLY A 158 -15.36 0.22 15.88
CA GLY A 158 -15.17 -1.14 15.37
C GLY A 158 -16.16 -1.51 14.26
N GLY A 159 -16.65 -0.51 13.51
CA GLY A 159 -17.66 -0.68 12.46
C GLY A 159 -19.10 -0.79 12.97
N LEU A 160 -19.34 -0.85 14.27
CA LEU A 160 -20.69 -0.87 14.82
C LEU A 160 -21.34 0.52 14.69
N PRO A 161 -22.67 0.63 14.48
CA PRO A 161 -23.34 1.92 14.40
C PRO A 161 -23.30 2.65 15.75
N PRO A 162 -22.70 3.86 15.85
CA PRO A 162 -22.52 4.52 17.14
C PRO A 162 -23.81 4.91 17.85
N ARG A 163 -24.96 4.94 17.16
CA ARG A 163 -26.28 5.12 17.79
C ARG A 163 -26.52 4.15 18.95
N MET A 164 -25.91 2.97 18.92
CA MET A 164 -26.04 1.96 19.97
C MET A 164 -25.53 2.46 21.34
N LEU A 165 -24.59 3.42 21.35
CA LEU A 165 -24.11 4.03 22.58
C LEU A 165 -25.16 4.91 23.26
N ALA A 166 -26.08 5.51 22.49
CA ALA A 166 -27.09 6.42 23.02
C ALA A 166 -28.46 5.78 23.21
N ASP A 167 -28.81 4.78 22.41
CA ASP A 167 -30.13 4.17 22.45
C ASP A 167 -30.28 3.24 23.68
N PRO A 168 -31.20 3.55 24.62
CA PRO A 168 -31.37 2.78 25.85
C PRO A 168 -31.70 1.30 25.63
N GLN A 169 -32.21 0.90 24.46
CA GLN A 169 -32.53 -0.50 24.19
C GLN A 169 -31.29 -1.42 24.19
N PHE A 170 -30.10 -0.86 23.97
CA PHE A 170 -28.84 -1.62 24.00
C PHE A 170 -28.16 -1.54 25.37
N ARG A 171 -28.87 -1.16 26.43
CA ARG A 171 -28.31 -1.14 27.79
C ARG A 171 -29.12 -2.05 28.72
N ASP A 172 -28.43 -2.69 29.66
CA ASP A 172 -29.07 -3.44 30.74
C ASP A 172 -29.62 -2.50 31.84
N GLY A 173 -30.24 -3.06 32.87
CA GLY A 173 -30.78 -2.29 34.00
C GLY A 173 -29.73 -1.57 34.85
N SER A 174 -28.45 -1.91 34.69
CA SER A 174 -27.30 -1.26 35.31
C SER A 174 -26.64 -0.23 34.40
N GLY A 175 -27.15 -0.04 33.17
CA GLY A 175 -26.63 0.89 32.19
C GLY A 175 -25.45 0.36 31.37
N ASN A 176 -25.06 -0.91 31.51
CA ASN A 176 -23.97 -1.48 30.72
C ASN A 176 -24.42 -1.71 29.28
N LEU A 177 -23.55 -1.40 28.33
CA LEU A 177 -23.82 -1.62 26.91
C LEU A 177 -23.86 -3.13 26.58
N GLN A 178 -24.87 -3.54 25.83
CA GLN A 178 -25.19 -4.93 25.48
C GLN A 178 -24.98 -5.10 23.97
N ILE A 179 -23.72 -5.09 23.54
CA ILE A 179 -23.29 -5.32 22.16
C ILE A 179 -22.34 -6.51 22.09
N ARG A 180 -22.14 -7.06 20.88
CA ARG A 180 -21.24 -8.19 20.63
C ARG A 180 -21.47 -9.33 21.63
N GLY A 181 -22.72 -9.78 21.70
CA GLY A 181 -23.17 -10.84 22.60
C GLY A 181 -24.60 -11.22 22.22
N ASN A 182 -25.11 -12.33 22.77
CA ASN A 182 -26.42 -12.86 22.41
C ASN A 182 -27.60 -12.11 23.09
N PHE A 183 -27.58 -10.79 22.99
CA PHE A 183 -28.57 -9.90 23.62
C PHE A 183 -29.74 -9.63 22.66
N PRO A 184 -31.01 -9.75 23.09
CA PRO A 184 -32.16 -9.72 22.17
C PRO A 184 -32.25 -8.50 21.24
N ASN A 185 -32.05 -7.29 21.79
CA ASN A 185 -32.15 -6.05 20.99
C ASN A 185 -30.97 -5.89 20.02
N TYR A 186 -29.76 -6.24 20.47
CA TYR A 186 -28.58 -6.24 19.60
C TYR A 186 -28.72 -7.28 18.48
N MET A 187 -29.13 -8.51 18.80
CA MET A 187 -29.38 -9.55 17.81
C MET A 187 -30.50 -9.18 16.84
N ALA A 188 -31.53 -8.45 17.26
CA ALA A 188 -32.55 -7.93 16.35
C ALA A 188 -31.98 -6.91 15.34
N ALA A 189 -31.06 -6.03 15.78
CA ALA A 189 -30.37 -5.09 14.88
C ALA A 189 -29.41 -5.82 13.93
N VAL A 190 -28.62 -6.77 14.46
CA VAL A 190 -27.74 -7.64 13.66
C VAL A 190 -28.54 -8.45 12.64
N ASN A 191 -29.75 -8.90 12.99
CA ASN A 191 -30.61 -9.63 12.07
C ASN A 191 -30.99 -8.78 10.84
N LYS A 192 -31.29 -7.50 11.03
CA LYS A 192 -31.59 -6.55 9.96
C LYS A 192 -30.36 -6.29 9.09
N TRP A 193 -29.20 -6.04 9.71
CA TRP A 193 -27.91 -5.89 9.03
C TRP A 193 -27.61 -7.09 8.13
N ASN A 194 -27.66 -8.29 8.70
CA ASN A 194 -27.36 -9.53 7.99
C ASN A 194 -28.34 -9.79 6.85
N SER A 195 -29.62 -9.45 7.02
CA SER A 195 -30.60 -9.58 5.93
C SER A 195 -30.33 -8.60 4.79
N ALA A 196 -30.00 -7.35 5.12
CA ALA A 196 -29.67 -6.33 4.12
C ALA A 196 -28.39 -6.67 3.37
N LEU A 197 -27.33 -7.06 4.07
CA LEU A 197 -26.07 -7.46 3.48
C LEU A 197 -26.22 -8.70 2.60
N TYR A 198 -26.99 -9.70 3.02
CA TYR A 198 -27.26 -10.87 2.18
C TYR A 198 -27.88 -10.46 0.85
N ASN A 199 -28.97 -9.69 0.90
CA ASN A 199 -29.75 -9.33 -0.27
C ASN A 199 -28.99 -8.45 -1.27
N ASN A 200 -28.08 -7.59 -0.79
CA ASN A 200 -27.39 -6.61 -1.62
C ASN A 200 -25.97 -7.03 -2.02
N VAL A 201 -25.30 -7.85 -1.21
CA VAL A 201 -23.87 -8.18 -1.38
C VAL A 201 -23.67 -9.66 -1.62
N VAL A 202 -24.19 -10.53 -0.75
CA VAL A 202 -23.79 -11.97 -0.74
C VAL A 202 -24.58 -12.81 -1.74
N LYS A 203 -25.88 -12.56 -1.87
CA LYS A 203 -26.78 -13.35 -2.73
C LYS A 203 -26.27 -13.35 -4.18
N GLY A 204 -26.06 -14.54 -4.73
CA GLY A 204 -25.56 -14.74 -6.09
C GLY A 204 -24.03 -14.68 -6.24
N ARG A 205 -23.27 -14.46 -5.16
CA ARG A 205 -21.80 -14.39 -5.16
C ARG A 205 -21.12 -15.50 -4.36
N THR A 206 -21.88 -16.46 -3.86
CA THR A 206 -21.41 -17.62 -3.08
C THR A 206 -20.88 -18.73 -3.99
N LEU A 207 -20.08 -19.65 -3.46
CA LEU A 207 -19.61 -20.83 -4.21
C LEU A 207 -20.75 -21.64 -4.83
N ALA A 208 -21.83 -21.87 -4.09
CA ALA A 208 -23.03 -22.58 -4.55
C ALA A 208 -23.76 -21.87 -5.71
N ALA A 209 -23.57 -20.55 -5.85
CA ALA A 209 -24.08 -19.74 -6.94
C ALA A 209 -23.04 -19.51 -8.07
N GLY A 210 -21.87 -20.13 -7.98
CA GLY A 210 -20.75 -19.97 -8.92
C GLY A 210 -20.03 -18.63 -8.81
N GLY A 211 -20.09 -17.98 -7.64
CA GLY A 211 -19.43 -16.72 -7.33
C GLY A 211 -18.15 -16.87 -6.50
N PRO A 212 -17.41 -15.76 -6.27
CA PRO A 212 -16.06 -15.78 -5.71
C PRO A 212 -16.00 -15.87 -4.18
N ILE A 213 -17.10 -15.68 -3.44
CA ILE A 213 -17.10 -15.70 -1.97
C ILE A 213 -16.90 -17.15 -1.50
N MET A 214 -15.67 -17.46 -1.08
CA MET A 214 -15.26 -18.80 -0.65
C MET A 214 -15.42 -19.03 0.85
N LEU A 215 -15.24 -17.98 1.64
CA LEU A 215 -15.30 -18.02 3.10
C LEU A 215 -15.96 -16.73 3.61
N VAL A 216 -16.68 -16.85 4.72
CA VAL A 216 -17.23 -15.70 5.44
C VAL A 216 -16.79 -15.77 6.90
N ALA A 217 -16.12 -14.71 7.40
CA ALA A 217 -15.66 -14.64 8.77
C ALA A 217 -16.79 -14.23 9.71
N VAL A 218 -17.05 -15.05 10.73
CA VAL A 218 -18.06 -14.85 11.78
C VAL A 218 -17.42 -14.02 12.89
N GLU A 219 -17.94 -12.80 13.11
CA GLU A 219 -17.40 -11.88 14.12
C GLU A 219 -15.93 -11.52 13.83
N ASN A 220 -15.24 -10.92 14.81
CA ASN A 220 -13.82 -10.63 14.75
C ASN A 220 -13.17 -10.61 16.15
N GLU A 221 -12.19 -11.48 16.36
CA GLU A 221 -11.39 -11.60 17.59
C GLU A 221 -12.25 -11.69 18.86
N TYR A 222 -13.33 -12.47 18.80
CA TYR A 222 -14.35 -12.52 19.86
C TYR A 222 -13.81 -12.99 21.21
N THR A 223 -12.75 -13.81 21.22
CA THR A 223 -12.15 -14.32 22.46
C THR A 223 -11.52 -13.23 23.33
N SER A 224 -11.26 -12.04 22.75
CA SER A 224 -10.82 -10.85 23.48
C SER A 224 -11.95 -10.07 24.17
N TRP A 225 -13.21 -10.45 23.94
CA TRP A 225 -14.41 -9.72 24.38
C TRP A 225 -15.37 -10.57 25.22
N SER A 226 -15.86 -11.69 24.67
CA SER A 226 -16.77 -12.70 25.25
C SER A 226 -17.57 -12.34 26.53
N PRO A 227 -18.57 -11.44 26.45
CA PRO A 227 -19.38 -10.98 27.59
C PRO A 227 -20.55 -11.92 27.92
N ASP A 228 -20.81 -12.91 27.08
CA ASP A 228 -21.89 -13.89 27.23
C ASP A 228 -21.36 -15.28 27.60
N ASP A 229 -22.25 -16.27 27.62
CA ASP A 229 -21.93 -17.68 27.88
C ASP A 229 -21.25 -18.40 26.70
N GLY A 230 -20.66 -17.64 25.77
CA GLY A 230 -19.92 -18.15 24.61
C GLY A 230 -20.81 -18.63 23.46
N THR A 231 -22.07 -18.16 23.38
CA THR A 231 -23.07 -18.61 22.39
C THR A 231 -23.24 -17.69 21.19
N TYR A 232 -22.86 -16.41 21.29
CA TYR A 232 -23.07 -15.41 20.25
C TYR A 232 -22.50 -15.74 18.86
N PRO A 233 -21.22 -16.18 18.70
CA PRO A 233 -20.69 -16.53 17.38
C PRO A 233 -21.50 -17.63 16.68
N ASN A 234 -21.99 -18.62 17.45
CA ASN A 234 -22.83 -19.70 16.93
C ASN A 234 -24.21 -19.16 16.48
N ALA A 235 -24.80 -18.21 17.21
CA ALA A 235 -26.05 -17.58 16.81
C ALA A 235 -25.92 -16.82 15.48
N ILE A 236 -24.81 -16.10 15.26
CA ILE A 236 -24.52 -15.42 13.99
C ILE A 236 -24.38 -16.43 12.85
N ALA A 237 -23.58 -17.48 13.04
CA ALA A 237 -23.36 -18.49 12.01
C ALA A 237 -24.66 -19.23 11.64
N GLN A 238 -25.52 -19.55 12.62
CA GLN A 238 -26.83 -20.16 12.37
C GLN A 238 -27.72 -19.25 11.54
N GLN A 239 -27.76 -17.96 11.87
CA GLN A 239 -28.53 -16.97 11.13
C GLN A 239 -28.04 -16.85 9.68
N TRP A 240 -26.72 -16.79 9.48
CA TRP A 240 -26.09 -16.73 8.16
C TRP A 240 -26.33 -18.00 7.33
N THR A 241 -26.32 -19.16 7.99
CA THR A 241 -26.69 -20.44 7.36
C THR A 241 -28.13 -20.41 6.86
N ALA A 242 -29.07 -19.94 7.70
CA ALA A 242 -30.47 -19.82 7.32
C ALA A 242 -30.72 -18.83 6.17
N LEU A 243 -29.91 -17.76 6.09
CA LEU A 243 -29.96 -16.79 4.99
C LEU A 243 -29.25 -17.30 3.72
N GLY A 244 -28.33 -18.25 3.82
CA GLY A 244 -27.57 -18.81 2.69
C GLY A 244 -26.28 -18.05 2.35
N TYR A 245 -25.58 -17.50 3.35
CA TYR A 245 -24.35 -16.72 3.16
C TYR A 245 -23.22 -17.48 2.49
N ALA A 246 -22.87 -18.64 3.04
CA ALA A 246 -21.80 -19.48 2.54
C ALA A 246 -21.96 -20.89 3.09
N GLU A 247 -21.40 -21.87 2.38
CA GLU A 247 -21.33 -23.25 2.86
C GLU A 247 -20.29 -23.41 3.97
N LYS A 248 -19.25 -22.56 3.96
CA LYS A 248 -18.10 -22.58 4.86
C LYS A 248 -17.85 -21.20 5.49
N PHE A 249 -17.65 -21.20 6.80
CA PHE A 249 -17.32 -20.02 7.60
C PHE A 249 -15.87 -20.07 8.09
N CYS A 250 -15.41 -18.98 8.70
CA CYS A 250 -14.24 -18.98 9.56
C CYS A 250 -14.43 -18.06 10.77
N VAL A 251 -13.58 -18.20 11.78
CA VAL A 251 -13.36 -17.19 12.84
C VAL A 251 -11.94 -16.64 12.70
N CYS A 252 -11.66 -15.50 13.33
CA CYS A 252 -10.33 -14.87 13.30
C CYS A 252 -9.99 -14.44 14.73
N ASP A 253 -9.02 -15.11 15.38
CA ASP A 253 -8.67 -14.87 16.80
C ASP A 253 -7.17 -15.06 17.08
N GLY A 254 -6.64 -14.39 18.10
CA GLY A 254 -5.19 -14.38 18.36
C GLY A 254 -4.58 -15.67 18.93
N TRP A 255 -5.37 -16.64 19.40
CA TRP A 255 -4.84 -17.79 20.16
C TRP A 255 -5.29 -19.13 19.59
N ALA A 256 -4.36 -20.08 19.45
CA ALA A 256 -4.63 -21.42 18.87
C ALA A 256 -5.66 -22.25 19.65
N SER A 257 -5.90 -21.90 20.91
CA SER A 257 -6.91 -22.53 21.79
C SER A 257 -7.94 -21.53 22.30
N GLY A 258 -8.07 -20.35 21.67
CA GLY A 258 -8.85 -19.22 22.21
C GLY A 258 -10.30 -19.58 22.54
N PHE A 259 -11.02 -20.19 21.59
CA PHE A 259 -12.41 -20.60 21.81
C PHE A 259 -12.52 -21.65 22.92
N LYS A 260 -11.69 -22.69 22.88
CA LYS A 260 -11.65 -23.76 23.89
C LYS A 260 -11.34 -23.22 25.29
N ASN A 261 -10.35 -22.34 25.42
CA ASN A 261 -9.91 -21.78 26.69
C ASN A 261 -10.95 -20.85 27.32
N ASN A 262 -11.80 -20.23 26.50
CA ASN A 262 -12.85 -19.32 26.95
C ASN A 262 -14.24 -20.00 27.02
N ASN A 263 -14.33 -21.32 26.85
CA ASN A 263 -15.60 -22.07 26.79
C ASN A 263 -16.57 -21.57 25.71
N ILE A 264 -16.06 -21.04 24.60
CA ILE A 264 -16.87 -20.58 23.47
C ILE A 264 -17.02 -21.73 22.47
N THR A 265 -18.25 -21.98 22.04
CA THR A 265 -18.51 -23.04 21.05
C THR A 265 -18.15 -22.56 19.65
N LEU A 266 -17.19 -23.23 19.00
CA LEU A 266 -16.87 -22.95 17.60
C LEU A 266 -18.07 -23.34 16.72
N PRO A 267 -18.59 -22.44 15.85
CA PRO A 267 -19.73 -22.77 15.01
C PRO A 267 -19.42 -23.92 14.04
N ALA A 268 -20.44 -24.68 13.64
CA ALA A 268 -20.27 -25.76 12.67
C ALA A 268 -19.76 -25.22 11.31
N ASN A 269 -19.05 -26.06 10.54
CA ASN A 269 -18.47 -25.69 9.23
C ASN A 269 -17.58 -24.43 9.27
N THR A 270 -16.86 -24.23 10.35
CA THR A 270 -16.04 -23.03 10.57
C THR A 270 -14.56 -23.37 10.65
N ALA A 271 -13.75 -22.75 9.81
CA ALA A 271 -12.29 -22.80 9.89
C ALA A 271 -11.73 -21.85 10.97
N TYR A 272 -10.52 -22.12 11.47
CA TYR A 272 -9.88 -21.32 12.52
C TYR A 272 -8.78 -20.43 11.94
N GLY A 273 -9.07 -19.14 11.79
CA GLY A 273 -8.12 -18.13 11.40
C GLY A 273 -7.43 -17.52 12.61
N MET A 274 -6.12 -17.27 12.51
CA MET A 274 -5.35 -16.67 13.59
C MET A 274 -4.64 -15.37 13.20
N THR A 275 -4.54 -14.42 14.12
CA THR A 275 -3.61 -13.29 13.97
C THR A 275 -2.18 -13.79 14.17
N ALA A 276 -1.21 -13.16 13.50
CA ALA A 276 0.13 -13.73 13.43
C ALA A 276 1.27 -12.74 13.29
N ASP A 277 2.31 -13.00 14.08
CA ASP A 277 3.69 -12.72 13.76
C ASP A 277 4.31 -13.96 13.07
N GLY A 278 5.40 -13.79 12.31
CA GLY A 278 5.91 -14.88 11.44
C GLY A 278 6.45 -16.11 12.12
N SER A 279 6.58 -16.07 13.45
CA SER A 279 7.02 -17.18 14.29
C SER A 279 5.91 -18.24 14.52
N SER A 280 4.66 -17.93 14.13
CA SER A 280 3.45 -18.65 14.54
C SER A 280 2.98 -19.80 13.65
N ALA A 281 3.73 -20.25 12.64
CA ALA A 281 3.28 -21.35 11.74
C ALA A 281 2.88 -22.64 12.50
N GLY A 282 3.59 -22.96 13.60
CA GLY A 282 3.25 -24.08 14.48
C GLY A 282 1.92 -23.90 15.25
N ASN A 283 1.49 -22.66 15.48
CA ASN A 283 0.24 -22.36 16.16
C ASN A 283 -0.98 -22.73 15.29
N TYR A 284 -0.87 -22.61 13.96
CA TYR A 284 -1.97 -22.99 13.07
C TYR A 284 -2.19 -24.49 13.02
N VAL A 285 -1.11 -25.27 13.01
CA VAL A 285 -1.18 -26.73 13.13
C VAL A 285 -1.83 -27.13 14.46
N THR A 286 -1.48 -26.42 15.54
CA THR A 286 -2.09 -26.60 16.86
C THR A 286 -3.59 -26.29 16.83
N ALA A 287 -4.01 -25.18 16.24
CA ALA A 287 -5.41 -24.82 16.09
C ALA A 287 -6.19 -25.84 15.24
N ALA A 288 -5.63 -26.25 14.10
CA ALA A 288 -6.21 -27.29 13.26
C ALA A 288 -6.45 -28.59 14.03
N SER A 289 -5.46 -29.03 14.83
CA SER A 289 -5.59 -30.22 15.66
C SER A 289 -6.56 -30.05 16.84
N ASN A 290 -6.64 -28.87 17.43
CA ASN A 290 -7.51 -28.61 18.58
C ASN A 290 -9.00 -28.68 18.23
N TYR A 291 -9.34 -28.29 17.01
CA TYR A 291 -10.73 -28.13 16.56
C TYR A 291 -11.11 -29.05 15.39
N GLU A 292 -10.15 -29.77 14.81
CA GLU A 292 -10.32 -30.62 13.62
C GLU A 292 -10.81 -29.85 12.38
N VAL A 293 -10.24 -28.65 12.15
CA VAL A 293 -10.65 -27.72 11.09
C VAL A 293 -9.50 -27.24 10.22
N GLY A 294 -9.81 -26.62 9.09
CA GLY A 294 -8.86 -25.81 8.33
C GLY A 294 -8.34 -24.67 9.20
N ALA A 295 -7.02 -24.44 9.22
CA ALA A 295 -6.42 -23.33 9.93
C ALA A 295 -5.56 -22.48 9.00
N PHE A 296 -5.47 -21.18 9.28
CA PHE A 296 -4.76 -20.21 8.44
C PHE A 296 -4.39 -18.96 9.22
N GLY A 297 -3.45 -18.17 8.69
CA GLY A 297 -3.17 -16.82 9.20
C GLY A 297 -4.23 -15.83 8.71
N ALA A 298 -5.20 -15.46 9.55
CA ALA A 298 -6.24 -14.51 9.18
C ALA A 298 -5.74 -13.07 9.08
N GLU A 299 -4.73 -12.71 9.87
CA GLU A 299 -4.11 -11.38 9.83
C GLU A 299 -2.60 -11.50 10.04
N CYS A 300 -1.83 -11.41 8.96
CA CYS A 300 -0.36 -11.33 8.99
C CYS A 300 0.07 -9.90 8.65
N TYR A 301 0.75 -9.23 9.59
CA TYR A 301 0.95 -7.78 9.55
C TYR A 301 2.27 -7.38 8.85
N PRO A 302 2.25 -6.81 7.63
CA PRO A 302 3.46 -6.37 6.92
C PRO A 302 3.97 -4.98 7.36
N GLY A 303 3.21 -4.32 8.23
CA GLY A 303 3.50 -3.04 8.83
C GLY A 303 2.59 -2.87 10.05
N TRP A 304 2.29 -1.62 10.45
CA TRP A 304 1.48 -1.37 11.63
C TRP A 304 0.67 -0.09 11.52
N ILE A 305 -0.33 0.05 12.36
CA ILE A 305 -1.11 1.28 12.52
C ILE A 305 -0.23 2.41 13.08
N CYS A 306 -0.56 3.65 12.73
CA CYS A 306 0.15 4.83 13.23
C CYS A 306 -0.85 5.84 13.79
N ALA A 307 -0.58 6.31 15.01
CA ALA A 307 -1.43 7.23 15.74
C ALA A 307 -0.89 8.66 15.69
N TRP A 308 -1.78 9.63 15.93
CA TRP A 308 -1.37 11.01 16.14
C TRP A 308 -0.46 11.13 17.36
N GLY A 309 0.77 11.62 17.16
CA GLY A 309 1.80 11.70 18.19
C GLY A 309 2.90 10.67 18.08
N ASP A 310 2.76 9.68 17.20
CA ASP A 310 3.87 8.81 16.83
C ASP A 310 4.92 9.59 16.04
N ALA A 311 6.18 9.18 16.13
CA ALA A 311 7.25 9.84 15.40
C ALA A 311 7.24 9.48 13.90
N LYS A 312 6.83 8.26 13.54
CA LYS A 312 6.98 7.66 12.20
C LYS A 312 5.99 6.51 11.97
N GLN A 313 5.64 6.28 10.71
CA GLN A 313 4.90 5.10 10.24
C GLN A 313 5.82 3.87 10.19
N THR A 314 5.44 2.78 10.85
CA THR A 314 6.21 1.53 10.82
C THR A 314 6.09 0.82 9.46
N VAL A 315 7.21 0.34 8.93
CA VAL A 315 7.25 -0.56 7.76
C VAL A 315 8.20 -1.72 8.06
N HIS A 316 7.72 -2.97 8.04
CA HIS A 316 8.53 -4.14 8.37
C HIS A 316 9.25 -4.68 7.12
N VAL A 317 10.40 -4.10 6.76
CA VAL A 317 11.13 -4.53 5.55
C VAL A 317 12.10 -5.67 5.85
N GLY A 318 11.95 -6.79 5.14
CA GLY A 318 12.81 -7.98 5.25
C GLY A 318 12.35 -9.04 6.27
N ASP A 319 11.99 -8.65 7.49
CA ASP A 319 11.47 -9.59 8.50
C ASP A 319 10.17 -10.26 8.04
N PHE A 320 9.32 -9.48 7.40
CA PHE A 320 8.05 -9.98 6.89
C PHE A 320 8.23 -10.90 5.68
N VAL A 321 9.30 -10.75 4.90
CA VAL A 321 9.64 -11.68 3.81
C VAL A 321 9.95 -13.07 4.39
N ASN A 322 10.70 -13.13 5.50
CA ASN A 322 11.00 -14.38 6.19
C ASN A 322 9.74 -15.05 6.75
N GLN A 323 8.81 -14.25 7.29
CA GLN A 323 7.49 -14.71 7.72
C GLN A 323 6.74 -15.34 6.55
N VAL A 324 6.63 -14.62 5.44
CA VAL A 324 5.99 -15.08 4.21
C VAL A 324 6.62 -16.39 3.73
N THR A 325 7.94 -16.46 3.60
CA THR A 325 8.66 -17.67 3.17
C THR A 325 8.37 -18.86 4.09
N SER A 326 8.33 -18.63 5.40
CA SER A 326 8.05 -19.69 6.38
C SER A 326 6.63 -20.24 6.23
N LEU A 327 5.64 -19.35 6.12
CA LEU A 327 4.24 -19.71 5.93
C LEU A 327 3.99 -20.44 4.61
N THR A 328 4.59 -19.95 3.51
CA THR A 328 4.44 -20.57 2.19
C THR A 328 5.08 -21.95 2.15
N THR A 329 6.29 -22.11 2.71
CA THR A 329 7.02 -23.39 2.75
C THR A 329 6.29 -24.42 3.59
N ALA A 330 5.68 -23.98 4.70
CA ALA A 330 4.81 -24.82 5.53
C ALA A 330 3.45 -25.12 4.89
N LYS A 331 3.19 -24.61 3.68
CA LYS A 331 1.92 -24.75 2.94
C LYS A 331 0.72 -24.19 3.71
N CYS A 332 0.94 -23.21 4.58
CA CYS A 332 -0.13 -22.52 5.29
C CYS A 332 -0.82 -21.51 4.36
N SER A 333 -2.15 -21.47 4.37
CA SER A 333 -2.89 -20.33 3.85
C SER A 333 -2.76 -19.15 4.82
N PHE A 334 -2.77 -17.92 4.32
CA PHE A 334 -2.77 -16.72 5.16
C PHE A 334 -3.27 -15.50 4.38
N VAL A 335 -3.53 -14.41 5.09
CA VAL A 335 -3.95 -13.10 4.56
C VAL A 335 -3.00 -12.03 5.05
N LEU A 336 -2.51 -11.21 4.12
CA LEU A 336 -1.76 -10.00 4.42
C LEU A 336 -2.70 -8.91 4.93
N TYR A 337 -2.65 -8.63 6.23
CA TYR A 337 -3.40 -7.55 6.87
C TYR A 337 -2.47 -6.36 7.15
N VAL A 338 -2.41 -5.33 6.31
CA VAL A 338 -3.15 -5.15 5.05
C VAL A 338 -2.21 -5.19 3.85
N ALA A 339 -2.72 -5.69 2.71
CA ALA A 339 -2.01 -5.60 1.44
C ALA A 339 -2.10 -4.18 0.87
N HIS A 340 -3.24 -3.51 1.06
CA HIS A 340 -3.46 -2.10 0.81
C HIS A 340 -4.36 -1.50 1.90
N GLY A 341 -3.86 -0.51 2.64
CA GLY A 341 -4.65 0.11 3.69
C GLY A 341 -5.52 1.29 3.24
N GLY A 342 -4.99 2.19 2.42
CA GLY A 342 -5.72 3.36 1.92
C GLY A 342 -5.79 4.51 2.92
N THR A 343 -6.95 5.18 3.02
CA THR A 343 -7.14 6.39 3.85
C THR A 343 -8.41 6.30 4.70
N ASN A 344 -8.32 6.70 5.96
CA ASN A 344 -9.46 6.98 6.83
C ASN A 344 -10.12 8.32 6.45
N PHE A 345 -10.83 8.36 5.32
CA PHE A 345 -11.50 9.58 4.85
C PHE A 345 -12.58 10.05 5.83
N GLY A 346 -12.68 11.37 6.00
CA GLY A 346 -13.70 11.97 6.87
C GLY A 346 -13.52 11.61 8.35
N PHE A 347 -14.56 11.04 8.96
CA PHE A 347 -14.63 10.77 10.40
C PHE A 347 -14.50 9.28 10.76
N THR A 348 -13.89 8.50 9.89
CA THR A 348 -13.98 7.04 9.93
C THR A 348 -12.86 6.36 10.72
N ALA A 349 -11.78 7.07 11.03
CA ALA A 349 -10.76 6.57 11.95
C ALA A 349 -11.40 6.33 13.34
N GLY A 350 -11.06 5.21 13.98
CA GLY A 350 -11.44 4.93 15.35
C GLY A 350 -10.47 5.54 16.36
N ALA A 351 -10.32 4.89 17.51
CA ALA A 351 -9.24 5.13 18.46
C ALA A 351 -8.84 3.83 19.18
N ASN A 352 -7.59 3.73 19.62
CA ASN A 352 -7.17 2.70 20.55
C ASN A 352 -7.21 3.25 21.98
N GLY A 353 -7.40 2.38 22.98
CA GLY A 353 -7.39 2.76 24.40
C GLY A 353 -8.27 1.83 25.25
N VAL A 354 -7.84 1.56 26.48
CA VAL A 354 -8.59 0.73 27.46
C VAL A 354 -9.38 1.58 28.47
N SER A 355 -9.20 2.91 28.43
CA SER A 355 -9.82 3.88 29.34
C SER A 355 -9.83 5.30 28.76
N ASP A 356 -10.65 6.17 29.34
CA ASP A 356 -10.78 7.60 29.00
C ASP A 356 -9.48 8.42 29.11
N SER A 357 -8.39 7.88 29.69
CA SER A 357 -7.09 8.57 29.83
C SER A 357 -6.01 8.10 28.85
N SER A 358 -6.35 7.20 27.92
CA SER A 358 -5.39 6.52 27.03
C SER A 358 -5.81 6.49 25.55
N CYS A 359 -6.67 7.42 25.12
CA CYS A 359 -7.14 7.50 23.73
C CYS A 359 -5.97 7.79 22.76
N GLN A 360 -5.68 6.82 21.89
CA GLN A 360 -4.66 6.85 20.84
C GLN A 360 -5.35 6.79 19.48
N PRO A 361 -5.77 7.94 18.91
CA PRO A 361 -6.44 7.97 17.62
C PRO A 361 -5.45 7.71 16.47
N PRO A 362 -5.72 6.73 15.60
CA PRO A 362 -5.03 6.58 14.31
C PRO A 362 -5.05 7.87 13.50
N MET A 363 -4.02 8.06 12.68
CA MET A 363 -3.98 9.18 11.74
C MET A 363 -4.96 8.98 10.58
N THR A 364 -5.12 10.01 9.75
CA THR A 364 -6.02 9.93 8.58
C THR A 364 -5.45 9.01 7.51
N SER A 365 -4.14 9.04 7.28
CA SER A 365 -3.51 8.02 6.46
C SER A 365 -3.65 6.65 7.11
N TYR A 366 -4.05 5.66 6.31
CA TYR A 366 -4.02 4.26 6.70
C TYR A 366 -3.03 3.52 5.78
N ASP A 367 -1.91 4.16 5.45
CA ASP A 367 -0.84 3.57 4.64
C ASP A 367 -0.36 2.24 5.22
N TYR A 368 -0.29 2.15 6.56
CA TYR A 368 0.03 0.95 7.32
C TYR A 368 1.46 0.43 7.13
N GLY A 369 2.28 1.03 6.24
CA GLY A 369 3.47 0.37 5.72
C GLY A 369 3.14 -0.81 4.81
N ALA A 370 1.91 -0.86 4.29
CA ALA A 370 1.41 -1.94 3.45
C ALA A 370 2.19 -2.05 2.13
N PRO A 371 2.33 -3.26 1.55
CA PRO A 371 2.99 -3.47 0.26
C PRO A 371 2.49 -2.57 -0.86
N VAL A 372 1.20 -2.23 -0.83
CA VAL A 372 0.57 -1.22 -1.68
C VAL A 372 0.25 0.01 -0.83
N SER A 373 0.95 1.11 -1.08
CA SER A 373 0.89 2.37 -0.31
C SER A 373 -0.52 3.00 -0.29
N GLU A 374 -0.70 4.04 0.52
CA GLU A 374 -1.94 4.83 0.59
C GLU A 374 -2.47 5.26 -0.80
N SER A 375 -1.60 5.71 -1.72
CA SER A 375 -2.01 6.11 -3.08
C SER A 375 -2.08 4.95 -4.08
N GLY A 376 -1.74 3.72 -3.68
CA GLY A 376 -1.81 2.54 -4.54
C GLY A 376 -0.51 2.17 -5.25
N ALA A 377 0.63 2.76 -4.87
CA ALA A 377 1.93 2.43 -5.44
C ALA A 377 2.58 1.22 -4.73
N ALA A 378 3.41 0.46 -5.44
CA ALA A 378 4.24 -0.56 -4.81
C ALA A 378 5.26 0.10 -3.88
N ASN A 379 5.31 -0.33 -2.63
CA ASN A 379 6.34 0.08 -1.68
C ASN A 379 7.58 -0.86 -1.77
N PRO A 380 8.65 -0.61 -1.00
CA PRO A 380 9.84 -1.46 -0.99
C PRO A 380 9.62 -2.94 -0.61
N ASN A 381 8.52 -3.27 0.09
CA ASN A 381 8.14 -4.64 0.47
C ASN A 381 7.40 -5.41 -0.64
N PHE A 382 6.82 -4.72 -1.62
CA PHE A 382 5.98 -5.34 -2.66
C PHE A 382 6.69 -6.47 -3.40
N TYR A 383 7.80 -6.16 -4.07
CA TYR A 383 8.53 -7.14 -4.88
C TYR A 383 9.24 -8.22 -4.06
N PRO A 384 9.86 -7.91 -2.89
CA PRO A 384 10.40 -8.96 -2.01
C PRO A 384 9.34 -9.97 -1.54
N ILE A 385 8.16 -9.51 -1.12
CA ILE A 385 7.05 -10.39 -0.70
C ILE A 385 6.57 -11.23 -1.88
N GLN A 386 6.34 -10.60 -3.05
CA GLN A 386 5.97 -11.29 -4.28
C GLN A 386 6.99 -12.39 -4.65
N GLY A 387 8.28 -12.08 -4.61
CA GLY A 387 9.34 -13.04 -4.90
C GLY A 387 9.35 -14.23 -3.94
N ALA A 388 9.14 -13.97 -2.64
CA ALA A 388 9.03 -15.02 -1.64
C ALA A 388 7.80 -15.93 -1.86
N TYR A 389 6.66 -15.38 -2.30
CA TYR A 389 5.52 -16.19 -2.71
C TYR A 389 5.82 -17.05 -3.92
N VAL A 390 6.29 -16.44 -5.01
CA VAL A 390 6.53 -17.13 -6.28
C VAL A 390 7.54 -18.27 -6.11
N ALA A 391 8.58 -18.07 -5.30
CA ALA A 391 9.59 -19.09 -5.07
C ALA A 391 9.12 -20.31 -4.26
N ASN A 392 8.08 -20.15 -3.42
CA ASN A 392 7.69 -21.15 -2.41
C ASN A 392 6.23 -21.61 -2.50
N ALA A 393 5.45 -21.06 -3.43
CA ALA A 393 4.06 -21.47 -3.63
C ALA A 393 3.95 -22.94 -4.03
N SER A 394 2.91 -23.61 -3.55
CA SER A 394 2.62 -25.01 -3.87
C SER A 394 2.01 -25.22 -5.27
N TYR A 395 1.75 -24.14 -6.00
CA TYR A 395 1.14 -24.10 -7.33
C TYR A 395 1.77 -22.97 -8.17
N ASN A 396 1.55 -23.01 -9.49
CA ASN A 396 1.96 -21.93 -10.39
C ASN A 396 1.15 -20.67 -10.05
N VAL A 397 1.78 -19.69 -9.41
CA VAL A 397 1.15 -18.40 -9.12
C VAL A 397 0.79 -17.73 -10.45
N PRO A 398 -0.50 -17.44 -10.71
CA PRO A 398 -0.96 -16.81 -11.95
C PRO A 398 -0.53 -15.34 -11.95
N PHE A 399 0.72 -15.10 -12.32
CA PHE A 399 1.34 -13.78 -12.28
C PHE A 399 0.65 -12.81 -13.25
N ALA A 400 0.31 -11.62 -12.75
CA ALA A 400 -0.04 -10.47 -13.57
C ALA A 400 0.98 -9.36 -13.31
N GLY A 401 1.41 -8.66 -14.35
CA GLY A 401 2.24 -7.47 -14.18
C GLY A 401 1.51 -6.43 -13.33
N ALA A 402 2.23 -5.77 -12.43
CA ALA A 402 1.67 -4.66 -11.67
C ALA A 402 1.13 -3.60 -12.64
N PRO A 403 -0.11 -3.09 -12.45
CA PRO A 403 -0.63 -2.01 -13.27
C PRO A 403 0.27 -0.77 -13.12
N ALA A 404 0.22 0.11 -14.12
CA ALA A 404 0.90 1.40 -14.01
C ALA A 404 0.44 2.15 -12.74
N GLY A 405 1.39 2.86 -12.11
CA GLY A 405 1.06 3.75 -11.00
C GLY A 405 0.07 4.83 -11.43
N ILE A 406 -0.74 5.30 -10.50
CA ILE A 406 -1.60 6.46 -10.75
C ILE A 406 -0.72 7.70 -10.80
N ALA A 407 -0.99 8.57 -11.78
CA ALA A 407 -0.22 9.78 -11.96
C ALA A 407 -0.47 10.76 -10.80
N HIS A 408 0.61 11.29 -10.26
CA HIS A 408 0.59 12.37 -9.28
C HIS A 408 1.03 13.68 -9.93
N ILE A 409 0.66 14.81 -9.35
CA ILE A 409 1.27 16.09 -9.67
C ILE A 409 2.77 16.06 -9.32
N ASN A 410 3.57 16.91 -9.97
CA ASN A 410 4.90 17.25 -9.47
C ASN A 410 4.82 18.38 -8.44
N ASP A 411 5.83 18.44 -7.59
CA ASP A 411 5.97 19.55 -6.64
C ASP A 411 6.11 20.87 -7.39
N GLY A 412 5.20 21.82 -7.11
CA GLY A 412 5.15 23.11 -7.78
C GLY A 412 4.22 23.20 -8.99
N ASP A 413 3.60 22.10 -9.44
CA ASP A 413 2.62 22.12 -10.54
C ASP A 413 1.38 22.96 -10.20
N ILE A 414 1.03 23.03 -8.91
CA ILE A 414 -0.04 23.87 -8.38
C ILE A 414 0.60 24.91 -7.46
N ALA A 415 0.40 26.18 -7.78
CA ALA A 415 0.88 27.28 -6.97
C ALA A 415 0.29 27.23 -5.55
N ALA A 416 1.13 27.51 -4.55
CA ALA A 416 0.67 27.63 -3.18
C ALA A 416 -0.34 28.79 -3.04
N VAL A 417 -1.37 28.58 -2.23
CA VAL A 417 -2.37 29.61 -1.91
C VAL A 417 -1.96 30.28 -0.60
N ALA A 418 -1.67 31.58 -0.67
CA ALA A 418 -1.31 32.35 0.51
C ALA A 418 -2.53 32.57 1.41
N ALA A 419 -2.32 32.63 2.73
CA ALA A 419 -3.40 32.83 3.70
C ALA A 419 -4.24 34.10 3.43
N SER A 420 -3.62 35.16 2.88
CA SER A 420 -4.29 36.41 2.49
C SER A 420 -5.25 36.29 1.31
N GLN A 421 -5.21 35.18 0.57
CA GLN A 421 -6.08 34.91 -0.58
C GLN A 421 -7.30 34.07 -0.19
N LEU A 422 -7.42 33.67 1.08
CA LEU A 422 -8.51 32.84 1.56
C LEU A 422 -9.74 33.69 1.88
N SER A 423 -10.91 33.11 1.63
CA SER A 423 -12.19 33.62 2.11
C SER A 423 -12.65 32.82 3.31
N PHE A 424 -13.41 33.42 4.23
CA PHE A 424 -13.72 32.87 5.54
C PHE A 424 -15.20 32.81 5.84
N SER A 425 -15.60 31.79 6.61
CA SER A 425 -16.90 31.67 7.27
C SER A 425 -16.70 31.37 8.76
N SER A 426 -17.42 32.07 9.62
CA SER A 426 -17.44 31.80 11.05
C SER A 426 -18.29 30.55 11.34
N LEU A 427 -17.78 29.65 12.18
CA LEU A 427 -18.54 28.49 12.63
C LEU A 427 -19.64 28.91 13.63
N LEU A 428 -19.24 29.55 14.74
CA LEU A 428 -20.14 29.73 15.89
C LEU A 428 -21.31 30.66 15.61
N SER A 429 -21.09 31.75 14.87
CA SER A 429 -22.18 32.68 14.54
C SER A 429 -23.22 32.09 13.57
N GLY A 430 -22.86 31.02 12.85
CA GLY A 430 -23.76 30.31 11.94
C GLY A 430 -24.54 29.17 12.61
N MET A 431 -24.28 28.88 13.89
CA MET A 431 -24.87 27.75 14.60
C MET A 431 -26.13 28.14 15.36
N SER A 432 -27.21 27.38 15.16
CA SER A 432 -28.43 27.48 15.96
C SER A 432 -28.41 26.41 17.06
N LEU A 433 -28.35 26.84 18.33
CA LEU A 433 -28.40 25.96 19.50
C LEU A 433 -29.85 25.60 19.81
N ASN A 434 -30.32 24.50 19.22
CA ASN A 434 -31.75 24.13 19.21
C ASN A 434 -32.07 22.89 20.05
N ILE A 435 -31.08 22.13 20.50
CA ILE A 435 -31.29 20.99 21.39
C ILE A 435 -31.20 21.46 22.84
N GLN A 436 -32.27 21.31 23.60
CA GLN A 436 -32.34 21.73 25.00
C GLN A 436 -32.42 20.52 25.91
N ASN A 437 -31.61 20.47 26.98
CA ASN A 437 -31.70 19.42 27.98
C ASN A 437 -31.19 19.90 29.35
N ALA A 438 -31.65 19.26 30.43
CA ALA A 438 -31.17 19.60 31.78
C ALA A 438 -29.67 19.31 31.95
N GLN A 439 -29.17 18.24 31.32
CA GLN A 439 -27.78 17.79 31.31
C GLN A 439 -27.21 17.83 29.89
N PRO A 440 -25.88 17.89 29.68
CA PRO A 440 -25.34 17.77 28.34
C PRO A 440 -25.67 16.39 27.74
N GLN A 441 -25.71 16.31 26.41
CA GLN A 441 -25.96 15.08 25.67
C GLN A 441 -24.77 14.75 24.78
N THR A 442 -24.44 13.47 24.65
CA THR A 442 -23.35 13.04 23.77
C THR A 442 -23.70 13.28 22.30
N LEU A 443 -22.70 13.23 21.41
CA LEU A 443 -22.93 13.38 19.97
C LEU A 443 -23.87 12.30 19.42
N GLU A 444 -23.79 11.08 19.94
CA GLU A 444 -24.65 9.95 19.55
C GLU A 444 -26.10 10.21 19.94
N ALA A 445 -26.34 10.75 21.13
CA ALA A 445 -27.69 11.10 21.58
C ALA A 445 -28.30 12.24 20.76
N MET A 446 -27.49 13.27 20.45
CA MET A 446 -27.93 14.36 19.56
C MET A 446 -28.22 13.85 18.14
N ALA A 447 -27.33 13.05 17.55
CA ALA A 447 -27.53 12.48 16.23
C ALA A 447 -28.74 11.53 16.18
N LEU A 448 -28.93 10.69 17.20
CA LEU A 448 -30.09 9.81 17.32
C LEU A 448 -31.40 10.61 17.32
N ALA A 449 -31.44 11.73 18.05
CA ALA A 449 -32.60 12.62 18.06
C ALA A 449 -32.83 13.28 16.68
N LEU A 450 -31.76 13.71 15.99
CA LEU A 450 -31.83 14.33 14.67
C LEU A 450 -32.22 13.36 13.55
N ASN A 451 -31.78 12.10 13.64
CA ASN A 451 -32.03 11.06 12.63
C ASN A 451 -33.41 10.42 12.77
N LYS A 452 -34.10 10.66 13.89
CA LYS A 452 -35.42 10.09 14.12
C LYS A 452 -36.37 10.48 12.98
N ASN A 453 -36.91 9.47 12.31
CA ASN A 453 -37.81 9.60 11.14
C ASN A 453 -37.17 10.20 9.86
N GLN A 454 -35.84 10.23 9.75
CA GLN A 454 -35.14 10.65 8.53
C GLN A 454 -34.80 9.45 7.62
N PRO A 455 -34.82 9.58 6.28
CA PRO A 455 -34.27 8.56 5.39
C PRO A 455 -32.75 8.41 5.57
N ALA A 456 -32.19 7.26 5.21
CA ALA A 456 -30.74 6.97 5.32
C ALA A 456 -29.85 8.06 4.71
N SER A 457 -30.25 8.58 3.55
CA SER A 457 -29.53 9.61 2.80
C SER A 457 -29.49 10.98 3.49
N ALA A 458 -30.34 11.21 4.48
CA ALA A 458 -30.38 12.41 5.30
C ALA A 458 -29.84 12.20 6.72
N GLY A 459 -29.30 11.00 7.01
CA GLY A 459 -28.75 10.65 8.31
C GLY A 459 -27.53 11.51 8.67
N VAL A 460 -27.53 12.01 9.89
CA VAL A 460 -26.43 12.70 10.57
C VAL A 460 -25.55 11.65 11.23
N TYR A 461 -24.32 11.49 10.73
CA TYR A 461 -23.33 10.68 11.44
C TYR A 461 -22.91 11.41 12.74
N PRO A 462 -22.75 10.72 13.88
CA PRO A 462 -22.45 11.35 15.17
C PRO A 462 -20.98 11.79 15.28
N SER A 463 -20.52 12.62 14.35
CA SER A 463 -19.17 13.19 14.29
C SER A 463 -19.23 14.67 13.86
N GLY A 464 -18.08 15.32 13.76
CA GLY A 464 -17.99 16.75 13.43
C GLY A 464 -17.81 17.60 14.68
N VAL A 465 -18.50 18.74 14.75
CA VAL A 465 -18.36 19.71 15.86
C VAL A 465 -19.64 19.75 16.68
N ALA A 466 -19.52 19.66 18.00
CA ALA A 466 -20.63 19.92 18.91
C ALA A 466 -20.38 21.19 19.72
N VAL A 467 -21.41 22.01 19.90
CA VAL A 467 -21.36 23.18 20.78
C VAL A 467 -22.34 22.99 21.92
N TYR A 468 -21.83 23.15 23.14
CA TYR A 468 -22.57 23.06 24.38
C TYR A 468 -22.57 24.41 25.07
N GLN A 469 -23.74 24.92 25.43
CA GLN A 469 -23.89 26.22 26.08
C GLN A 469 -24.71 26.11 27.35
N THR A 470 -24.24 26.76 28.42
CA THR A 470 -24.96 26.94 29.68
C THR A 470 -24.58 28.28 30.31
N THR A 471 -25.16 28.59 31.47
CA THR A 471 -24.90 29.79 32.27
C THR A 471 -24.07 29.42 33.49
N LEU A 472 -22.98 30.17 33.73
CA LEU A 472 -22.14 30.04 34.91
C LEU A 472 -22.86 30.57 36.18
N PRO A 473 -22.43 30.17 37.38
CA PRO A 473 -23.05 30.61 38.63
C PRO A 473 -23.24 32.13 38.74
N ALA A 474 -24.39 32.52 39.30
CA ALA A 474 -24.81 33.93 39.40
C ALA A 474 -23.82 34.81 40.19
N ALA A 475 -23.02 34.24 41.09
CA ALA A 475 -22.03 34.98 41.86
C ALA A 475 -20.82 35.45 41.02
N GLY A 476 -20.54 34.80 39.88
CA GLY A 476 -19.31 35.04 39.11
C GLY A 476 -18.04 34.67 39.89
N GLY A 477 -16.91 35.30 39.55
CA GLY A 477 -15.61 35.12 40.21
C GLY A 477 -14.74 34.03 39.58
N ASN A 478 -13.84 33.46 40.38
CA ASN A 478 -12.98 32.37 39.92
C ASN A 478 -13.74 31.05 39.93
N ILE A 479 -13.80 30.38 38.78
CA ILE A 479 -14.59 29.16 38.60
C ILE A 479 -13.69 28.06 38.04
N LYS A 480 -13.56 26.97 38.78
CA LYS A 480 -12.97 25.72 38.29
C LYS A 480 -14.06 24.88 37.64
N ILE A 481 -13.89 24.58 36.35
CA ILE A 481 -14.74 23.64 35.63
C ILE A 481 -14.11 22.26 35.64
N THR A 482 -14.89 21.26 36.07
CA THR A 482 -14.54 19.83 36.04
C THR A 482 -15.65 19.03 35.39
N PHE A 483 -15.37 17.76 35.07
CA PHE A 483 -16.26 16.91 34.27
C PHE A 483 -16.37 15.54 34.92
N ASP A 484 -17.53 14.89 34.79
CA ASP A 484 -17.63 13.44 34.98
C ASP A 484 -16.74 12.72 33.96
N ARG A 485 -16.87 13.12 32.69
CA ARG A 485 -15.95 12.74 31.61
C ARG A 485 -15.53 13.97 30.82
N ALA A 486 -14.22 14.25 30.80
CA ALA A 486 -13.69 15.36 30.03
C ALA A 486 -13.82 15.11 28.51
N PRO A 487 -14.01 16.16 27.70
CA PRO A 487 -14.08 16.00 26.25
C PRO A 487 -12.72 15.61 25.67
N ASP A 488 -12.75 14.81 24.60
CA ASP A 488 -11.53 14.32 23.93
C ASP A 488 -10.68 15.46 23.37
N TYR A 489 -11.33 16.49 22.83
CA TYR A 489 -10.68 17.69 22.32
C TYR A 489 -11.70 18.83 22.24
N ALA A 490 -11.51 19.90 23.02
CA ALA A 490 -12.46 21.00 23.07
C ALA A 490 -11.81 22.36 23.41
N LEU A 491 -12.50 23.42 22.99
CA LEU A 491 -12.23 24.80 23.36
C LEU A 491 -13.35 25.33 24.25
N ALA A 492 -13.00 26.19 25.21
CA ALA A 492 -13.96 26.85 26.08
C ALA A 492 -14.04 28.36 25.79
N PHE A 493 -15.24 28.91 25.86
CA PHE A 493 -15.52 30.33 25.65
C PHE A 493 -16.42 30.86 26.76
N VAL A 494 -16.18 32.10 27.19
CA VAL A 494 -17.00 32.81 28.15
C VAL A 494 -17.49 34.10 27.51
N ASN A 495 -18.81 34.27 27.39
CA ASN A 495 -19.44 35.38 26.68
C ASN A 495 -18.87 35.57 25.26
N GLY A 496 -18.61 34.47 24.55
CA GLY A 496 -18.05 34.47 23.19
C GLY A 496 -16.54 34.71 23.10
N VAL A 497 -15.84 34.92 24.22
CA VAL A 497 -14.39 35.11 24.27
C VAL A 497 -13.70 33.81 24.67
N ARG A 498 -12.68 33.39 23.90
CA ARG A 498 -11.94 32.14 24.17
C ARG A 498 -11.20 32.23 25.50
N VAL A 499 -11.30 31.17 26.30
CA VAL A 499 -10.48 31.00 27.50
C VAL A 499 -9.02 30.75 27.06
N PRO A 500 -8.04 31.59 27.46
CA PRO A 500 -6.66 31.47 27.01
C PRO A 500 -5.98 30.17 27.46
N GLY A 501 -5.05 29.66 26.65
CA GLY A 501 -4.08 28.62 27.07
C GLY A 501 -4.63 27.21 27.34
N ALA A 502 -5.93 26.97 27.16
CA ALA A 502 -6.55 25.68 27.47
C ALA A 502 -7.22 25.05 26.24
N VAL A 503 -6.62 23.98 25.71
CA VAL A 503 -7.35 22.96 24.96
C VAL A 503 -7.72 21.89 25.97
N LEU A 504 -9.01 21.67 26.19
CA LEU A 504 -9.46 20.51 26.97
C LEU A 504 -9.21 19.26 26.13
N SER A 505 -8.55 18.27 26.71
CA SER A 505 -8.24 17.03 26.02
C SER A 505 -8.00 15.90 27.01
N THR A 506 -8.56 14.74 26.70
CA THR A 506 -8.19 13.47 27.35
C THR A 506 -6.97 12.84 26.70
N ILE A 507 -6.61 13.25 25.48
CA ILE A 507 -5.43 12.76 24.76
C ILE A 507 -4.18 13.41 25.33
N ALA A 508 -3.18 12.58 25.58
CA ALA A 508 -1.81 12.98 25.83
C ALA A 508 -0.89 12.34 24.77
N ASN A 509 -0.24 13.18 23.97
CA ASN A 509 0.81 12.78 23.05
C ASN A 509 1.91 13.85 23.08
N GLY A 510 3.11 13.62 22.53
CA GLY A 510 4.24 14.57 22.68
C GLY A 510 3.93 16.03 22.33
N ALA A 511 2.85 16.29 21.58
CA ALA A 511 2.37 17.63 21.20
C ALA A 511 1.29 18.22 22.12
N LEU A 512 0.66 17.42 22.99
CA LEU A 512 -0.45 17.83 23.85
C LEU A 512 -0.41 17.13 25.20
N ALA A 513 -0.48 17.92 26.28
CA ALA A 513 -0.71 17.39 27.62
C ALA A 513 -2.22 17.23 27.87
N ALA A 514 -2.60 16.13 28.53
CA ALA A 514 -3.98 15.93 28.98
C ALA A 514 -4.41 17.07 29.91
N THR A 515 -5.50 17.75 29.55
CA THR A 515 -6.07 18.87 30.30
C THR A 515 -7.55 18.59 30.46
N THR A 516 -7.93 18.01 31.60
CA THR A 516 -9.29 17.54 31.89
C THR A 516 -10.07 18.45 32.83
N SER A 517 -9.56 19.66 33.08
CA SER A 517 -10.25 20.72 33.82
C SER A 517 -9.74 22.08 33.36
N LEU A 518 -10.51 23.14 33.60
CA LEU A 518 -10.09 24.52 33.31
C LEU A 518 -10.46 25.45 34.46
N THR A 519 -9.69 26.53 34.63
CA THR A 519 -10.03 27.59 35.58
C THR A 519 -10.36 28.86 34.80
N ILE A 520 -11.55 29.40 35.03
CA ILE A 520 -12.01 30.69 34.51
C ILE A 520 -11.75 31.72 35.60
N SER A 521 -10.89 32.69 35.34
CA SER A 521 -10.64 33.78 36.28
C SER A 521 -11.62 34.92 36.08
N ASN A 522 -12.12 35.49 37.16
CA ASN A 522 -12.97 36.70 37.17
C ASN A 522 -14.18 36.62 36.20
N ALA A 523 -14.87 35.48 36.15
CA ALA A 523 -16.08 35.34 35.36
C ALA A 523 -17.15 36.34 35.83
N ALA A 524 -17.82 37.01 34.89
CA ALA A 524 -18.93 37.89 35.22
C ALA A 524 -20.12 37.08 35.81
N PRO A 525 -20.92 37.68 36.70
CA PRO A 525 -22.22 37.13 37.11
C PRO A 525 -23.05 36.65 35.91
N ASN A 526 -23.55 35.40 35.97
CA ASN A 526 -24.37 34.79 34.91
C ASN A 526 -23.71 34.77 33.52
N ALA A 527 -22.37 34.74 33.45
CA ALA A 527 -21.68 34.63 32.16
C ALA A 527 -22.06 33.34 31.42
N THR A 528 -22.18 33.41 30.10
CA THR A 528 -22.43 32.26 29.25
C THR A 528 -21.15 31.47 29.07
N LEU A 529 -21.17 30.19 29.41
CA LEU A 529 -20.11 29.22 29.07
C LEU A 529 -20.50 28.50 27.78
N GLN A 530 -19.59 28.47 26.82
CA GLN A 530 -19.65 27.57 25.68
C GLN A 530 -18.45 26.61 25.71
N ILE A 531 -18.72 25.33 25.50
CA ILE A 531 -17.71 24.30 25.26
C ILE A 531 -17.92 23.76 23.85
N VAL A 532 -16.92 23.95 22.99
CA VAL A 532 -16.95 23.55 21.59
C VAL A 532 -16.06 22.32 21.45
N CYS A 533 -16.64 21.17 21.14
CA CYS A 533 -15.98 19.88 21.06
C CYS A 533 -15.71 19.47 19.61
N LEU A 534 -14.49 19.00 19.33
CA LEU A 534 -14.08 18.34 18.08
C LEU A 534 -13.51 16.96 18.40
N PRO A 535 -14.36 15.98 18.74
CA PRO A 535 -13.89 14.68 19.19
C PRO A 535 -13.09 13.93 18.12
N PHE A 536 -12.33 12.93 18.57
CA PHE A 536 -11.71 11.92 17.72
C PHE A 536 -12.68 10.75 17.52
N GLY A 537 -12.24 9.74 16.76
CA GLY A 537 -12.97 8.49 16.61
C GLY A 537 -13.25 7.79 17.94
N ARG A 538 -14.29 6.96 17.98
CA ARG A 538 -14.62 6.08 19.09
C ARG A 538 -13.64 4.96 19.20
N VAL A 539 -13.39 4.54 20.44
CA VAL A 539 -12.60 3.35 20.70
C VAL A 539 -13.20 2.17 19.95
N ASN A 540 -12.32 1.43 19.29
CA ASN A 540 -12.68 0.35 18.38
C ASN A 540 -12.28 -1.03 18.90
N TYR A 541 -11.66 -1.12 20.08
CA TYR A 541 -11.17 -2.36 20.68
C TYR A 541 -11.28 -2.33 22.23
N GLY A 542 -11.68 -3.46 22.83
CA GLY A 542 -11.68 -3.67 24.29
C GLY A 542 -12.95 -3.21 25.05
N ALA A 543 -13.37 -4.02 26.04
CA ALA A 543 -14.61 -3.83 26.81
C ALA A 543 -14.66 -2.57 27.69
N GLY A 544 -13.54 -2.21 28.32
CA GLY A 544 -13.48 -1.01 29.17
C GLY A 544 -13.69 0.28 28.38
N GLY A 545 -13.08 0.38 27.20
CA GLY A 545 -13.18 1.56 26.33
C GLY A 545 -14.55 1.66 25.69
N MET A 546 -14.95 0.66 24.90
CA MET A 546 -16.14 0.73 24.04
C MET A 546 -17.45 1.04 24.78
N ASN A 547 -17.59 0.63 26.04
CA ASN A 547 -18.82 0.85 26.82
C ASN A 547 -19.06 2.31 27.23
N ALA A 548 -18.00 3.13 27.30
CA ALA A 548 -18.01 4.50 27.81
C ALA A 548 -17.77 5.57 26.71
N GLU A 549 -17.72 5.19 25.43
CA GLU A 549 -17.30 6.02 24.29
C GLU A 549 -18.25 7.15 23.86
N GLY A 550 -19.14 7.62 24.73
CA GLY A 550 -19.99 8.77 24.42
C GLY A 550 -19.16 10.02 24.11
N LYS A 551 -19.16 10.47 22.85
CA LYS A 551 -18.34 11.62 22.42
C LYS A 551 -18.98 12.96 22.78
N GLY A 552 -18.15 13.99 22.88
CA GLY A 552 -18.56 15.34 23.28
C GLY A 552 -18.52 15.50 24.79
N LEU A 553 -19.60 16.00 25.39
CA LEU A 553 -19.75 16.01 26.84
C LEU A 553 -20.63 14.82 27.27
N SER A 554 -20.08 13.98 28.15
CA SER A 554 -20.74 12.81 28.72
C SER A 554 -20.78 12.96 30.25
N GLY A 555 -21.98 12.87 30.83
CA GLY A 555 -22.20 13.13 32.26
C GLY A 555 -22.24 14.62 32.62
N ASN A 556 -22.14 14.93 33.91
CA ASN A 556 -22.24 16.30 34.41
C ASN A 556 -20.97 17.11 34.14
N VAL A 557 -21.15 18.42 34.01
CA VAL A 557 -20.08 19.42 34.10
C VAL A 557 -20.29 20.22 35.37
N TYR A 558 -19.23 20.47 36.12
CA TYR A 558 -19.30 21.13 37.42
C TYR A 558 -18.62 22.48 37.38
N ALA A 559 -19.20 23.47 38.06
CA ALA A 559 -18.56 24.72 38.41
C ALA A 559 -18.32 24.76 39.93
N ASN A 560 -17.04 24.77 40.34
CA ASN A 560 -16.64 24.71 41.76
C ASN A 560 -17.31 23.54 42.53
N GLY A 561 -17.48 22.39 41.87
CA GLY A 561 -18.10 21.19 42.44
C GLY A 561 -19.63 21.13 42.37
N ALA A 562 -20.32 22.18 41.91
CA ALA A 562 -21.76 22.18 41.68
C ALA A 562 -22.08 21.88 40.21
N ALA A 563 -22.99 20.94 39.95
CA ALA A 563 -23.37 20.57 38.59
C ALA A 563 -24.08 21.72 37.85
N LEU A 564 -23.66 22.00 36.62
CA LEU A 564 -24.28 22.96 35.71
C LEU A 564 -25.48 22.32 35.02
N ALA A 565 -26.55 23.08 34.82
CA ALA A 565 -27.80 22.61 34.23
C ALA A 565 -28.26 23.52 33.07
N ASN A 566 -29.37 23.16 32.42
CA ASN A 566 -30.02 23.94 31.36
C ASN A 566 -29.10 24.17 30.16
N TRP A 567 -28.74 23.08 29.49
CA TRP A 567 -27.84 23.08 28.35
C TRP A 567 -28.60 23.30 27.04
N SER A 568 -28.12 24.27 26.26
CA SER A 568 -28.45 24.45 24.83
C SER A 568 -27.33 23.91 23.97
N MET A 569 -27.64 23.07 22.98
CA MET A 569 -26.64 22.33 22.22
C MET A 569 -26.95 22.30 20.72
N THR A 570 -25.92 22.05 19.92
CA THR A 570 -26.06 21.72 18.50
C THR A 570 -24.96 20.77 18.05
N LEU A 571 -25.26 19.95 17.05
CA LEU A 571 -24.30 19.09 16.35
C LEU A 571 -24.18 19.56 14.90
N SER A 572 -22.98 19.95 14.51
CA SER A 572 -22.60 20.29 13.15
C SER A 572 -21.86 19.10 12.52
N PRO A 573 -22.51 18.31 11.64
CA PRO A 573 -21.90 17.12 11.05
C PRO A 573 -20.77 17.41 10.08
N LEU A 574 -20.63 18.66 9.62
CA LEU A 574 -19.71 19.05 8.54
C LEU A 574 -19.95 18.21 7.26
N SER A 575 -21.23 17.95 6.96
CA SER A 575 -21.62 17.20 5.76
C SER A 575 -21.28 17.99 4.49
N ALA A 576 -21.17 17.29 3.35
CA ALA A 576 -20.96 17.94 2.05
C ALA A 576 -22.01 19.04 1.76
N SER A 577 -23.28 18.79 2.13
CA SER A 577 -24.35 19.77 1.98
C SER A 577 -24.18 20.99 2.88
N GLN A 578 -23.73 20.80 4.13
CA GLN A 578 -23.45 21.89 5.04
C GLN A 578 -22.26 22.73 4.54
N ILE A 579 -21.18 22.08 4.09
CA ILE A 579 -20.00 22.77 3.54
C ILE A 579 -20.36 23.58 2.28
N ALA A 580 -21.21 23.02 1.40
CA ALA A 580 -21.68 23.72 0.21
C ALA A 580 -22.57 24.94 0.51
N ALA A 581 -23.29 24.93 1.64
CA ALA A 581 -24.18 26.02 2.07
C ALA A 581 -23.45 27.17 2.81
N LEU A 582 -22.17 27.02 3.11
CA LEU A 582 -21.39 28.06 3.82
C LEU A 582 -21.29 29.35 2.99
N ALA A 583 -21.50 30.48 3.65
CA ALA A 583 -21.31 31.81 3.08
C ALA A 583 -19.92 32.34 3.46
N PHE A 584 -19.06 32.54 2.45
CA PHE A 584 -17.69 33.01 2.65
C PHE A 584 -17.58 34.52 2.41
N SER A 585 -16.72 35.18 3.19
CA SER A 585 -16.40 36.62 3.08
C SER A 585 -14.89 36.84 3.11
N SER A 586 -14.41 38.05 2.82
CA SER A 586 -12.99 38.40 2.95
C SER A 586 -12.54 38.65 4.40
N THR A 587 -13.48 38.67 5.35
CA THR A 587 -13.20 39.03 6.74
C THR A 587 -13.01 37.77 7.58
N ALA A 588 -11.81 37.63 8.15
CA ALA A 588 -11.53 36.54 9.08
C ALA A 588 -12.39 36.69 10.36
N PRO A 589 -12.89 35.57 10.93
CA PRO A 589 -13.56 35.59 12.23
C PRO A 589 -12.65 36.10 13.35
N ALA A 590 -13.26 36.45 14.50
CA ALA A 590 -12.52 36.90 15.66
C ALA A 590 -11.45 35.87 16.08
N ALA A 591 -10.25 36.37 16.43
CA ALA A 591 -9.09 35.53 16.72
C ALA A 591 -9.40 34.48 17.79
N GLY A 592 -9.04 33.23 17.48
CA GLY A 592 -9.17 32.08 18.39
C GLY A 592 -10.51 31.33 18.30
N GLN A 593 -11.45 31.78 17.48
CA GLN A 593 -12.68 31.05 17.14
C GLN A 593 -12.45 30.02 16.03
N PRO A 594 -13.07 28.83 16.08
CA PRO A 594 -13.07 27.90 14.96
C PRO A 594 -13.70 28.53 13.70
N PHE A 595 -13.14 28.26 12.53
CA PHE A 595 -13.57 28.87 11.28
C PHE A 595 -13.39 27.94 10.08
N PHE A 596 -14.04 28.30 8.98
CA PHE A 596 -13.78 27.73 7.66
C PHE A 596 -13.00 28.72 6.82
N ALA A 597 -11.96 28.26 6.14
CA ALA A 597 -11.28 28.98 5.08
C ALA A 597 -11.52 28.28 3.75
N LYS A 598 -11.68 29.04 2.68
CA LYS A 598 -11.89 28.52 1.33
C LYS A 598 -10.90 29.12 0.35
N ALA A 599 -10.28 28.24 -0.42
CA ALA A 599 -9.50 28.53 -1.61
C ALA A 599 -10.21 27.98 -2.86
N SER A 600 -9.85 28.52 -4.02
CA SER A 600 -10.16 27.91 -5.32
C SER A 600 -8.88 27.79 -6.12
N ILE A 601 -8.59 26.58 -6.59
CA ILE A 601 -7.43 26.29 -7.44
C ILE A 601 -7.90 25.84 -8.81
N SER A 602 -7.10 26.10 -9.85
CA SER A 602 -7.37 25.65 -11.21
C SER A 602 -6.43 24.51 -11.56
N ILE A 603 -6.97 23.37 -11.98
CA ILE A 603 -6.22 22.17 -12.33
C ILE A 603 -6.48 21.85 -13.80
N ALA A 604 -5.44 21.77 -14.63
CA ALA A 604 -5.61 21.42 -16.04
C ALA A 604 -5.99 19.94 -16.21
N THR A 605 -5.18 19.06 -15.61
CA THR A 605 -5.34 17.60 -15.66
C THR A 605 -5.45 17.06 -14.23
N PRO A 606 -6.62 16.53 -13.82
CA PRO A 606 -6.78 15.87 -12.53
C PRO A 606 -5.77 14.74 -12.33
N GLN A 607 -5.00 14.82 -11.26
CA GLN A 607 -3.99 13.85 -10.83
C GLN A 607 -4.03 13.75 -9.31
N ASP A 608 -3.53 12.64 -8.77
CA ASP A 608 -3.40 12.49 -7.32
C ASP A 608 -2.44 13.56 -6.77
N MET A 609 -2.73 14.06 -5.57
CA MET A 609 -1.88 15.03 -4.89
C MET A 609 -1.96 14.89 -3.38
N TYR A 610 -1.04 15.55 -2.68
CA TYR A 610 -1.06 15.70 -1.24
C TYR A 610 -1.16 17.17 -0.87
N ILE A 611 -2.10 17.50 0.02
CA ILE A 611 -2.27 18.86 0.55
C ILE A 611 -1.51 18.97 1.86
N ASP A 612 -0.51 19.85 1.89
CA ASP A 612 0.33 20.08 3.07
C ASP A 612 -0.35 21.04 4.05
N MET A 613 -0.48 20.55 5.28
CA MET A 613 -1.15 21.24 6.37
C MET A 613 -0.15 21.78 7.39
N SER A 614 1.16 21.75 7.14
CA SER A 614 2.20 22.17 8.08
C SER A 614 2.06 23.61 8.59
N ALA A 615 1.39 24.48 7.83
CA ALA A 615 1.10 25.87 8.22
C ALA A 615 -0.19 26.05 9.05
N TRP A 616 -0.90 24.95 9.40
CA TRP A 616 -2.21 24.96 10.04
C TRP A 616 -2.19 24.29 11.42
N GLY A 617 -3.30 24.40 12.17
CA GLY A 617 -3.46 23.86 13.52
C GLY A 617 -3.97 22.44 13.52
N THR A 618 -5.28 22.29 13.72
CA THR A 618 -5.96 21.00 13.54
C THR A 618 -7.39 21.21 13.10
N GLY A 619 -7.92 20.25 12.35
CA GLY A 619 -9.27 20.31 11.84
C GLY A 619 -9.44 19.36 10.66
N TYR A 620 -10.23 19.76 9.65
CA TYR A 620 -10.59 18.90 8.52
C TYR A 620 -10.43 19.62 7.18
N VAL A 621 -10.07 18.89 6.13
CA VAL A 621 -9.97 19.41 4.75
C VAL A 621 -11.04 18.81 3.87
N PHE A 622 -11.66 19.64 3.04
CA PHE A 622 -12.66 19.24 2.07
C PHE A 622 -12.24 19.69 0.68
N VAL A 623 -12.38 18.80 -0.31
CA VAL A 623 -12.13 19.09 -1.73
C VAL A 623 -13.41 18.80 -2.50
N ASN A 624 -13.96 19.81 -3.16
CA ASN A 624 -15.24 19.72 -3.88
C ASN A 624 -16.37 19.09 -3.02
N GLY A 625 -16.38 19.42 -1.73
CA GLY A 625 -17.35 18.90 -0.76
C GLY A 625 -17.03 17.51 -0.19
N ARG A 626 -16.00 16.81 -0.67
CA ARG A 626 -15.54 15.53 -0.13
C ARG A 626 -14.57 15.76 1.03
N ASN A 627 -14.84 15.16 2.18
CA ASN A 627 -14.02 15.28 3.38
C ASN A 627 -12.79 14.35 3.27
N LEU A 628 -11.59 14.93 3.13
CA LEU A 628 -10.34 14.17 3.06
C LEU A 628 -9.94 13.57 4.41
N GLY A 629 -10.44 14.12 5.52
CA GLY A 629 -10.12 13.69 6.87
C GLY A 629 -9.45 14.77 7.71
N ARG A 630 -8.94 14.35 8.87
CA ARG A 630 -8.36 15.22 9.89
C ARG A 630 -6.91 15.53 9.58
N TYR A 631 -6.48 16.77 9.82
CA TYR A 631 -5.06 17.13 9.90
C TYR A 631 -4.66 17.52 11.33
N TRP A 632 -3.43 17.21 11.72
CA TRP A 632 -2.84 17.65 12.98
C TRP A 632 -1.29 17.64 12.93
N PRO A 633 -0.67 18.51 12.11
CA PRO A 633 0.79 18.52 11.89
C PRO A 633 1.61 18.68 13.17
N ALA A 634 1.10 19.42 14.17
CA ALA A 634 1.79 19.59 15.44
C ALA A 634 1.94 18.28 16.22
N ALA A 635 0.96 17.36 16.10
CA ALA A 635 1.06 16.02 16.67
C ALA A 635 1.89 15.07 15.80
N GLY A 636 1.75 15.18 14.47
CA GLY A 636 2.46 14.30 13.54
C GLY A 636 2.06 12.82 13.67
N PRO A 637 2.72 11.92 12.92
CA PRO A 637 3.78 12.23 11.96
C PRO A 637 3.23 12.68 10.60
N GLN A 638 1.93 12.52 10.36
CA GLN A 638 1.28 12.96 9.12
C GLN A 638 1.14 14.49 9.07
N THR A 639 1.74 15.11 8.07
CA THR A 639 1.62 16.56 7.79
C THR A 639 0.84 16.85 6.51
N ARG A 640 0.71 15.86 5.61
CA ARG A 640 0.01 16.00 4.33
C ARG A 640 -1.17 15.03 4.22
N LEU A 641 -2.27 15.49 3.62
CA LEU A 641 -3.46 14.68 3.36
C LEU A 641 -3.52 14.25 1.90
N TYR A 642 -3.76 12.95 1.66
CA TYR A 642 -3.96 12.41 0.33
C TYR A 642 -5.26 12.93 -0.28
N CYS A 643 -5.17 13.43 -1.51
CA CYS A 643 -6.28 13.91 -2.32
C CYS A 643 -6.32 13.12 -3.65
N PRO A 644 -7.28 12.19 -3.80
CA PRO A 644 -7.45 11.44 -5.05
C PRO A 644 -7.78 12.35 -6.23
N GLY A 645 -7.09 12.17 -7.35
CA GLY A 645 -7.32 12.89 -8.59
C GLY A 645 -8.72 12.66 -9.17
N VAL A 646 -9.33 11.49 -8.90
CA VAL A 646 -10.73 11.18 -9.26
C VAL A 646 -11.77 12.05 -8.54
N TRP A 647 -11.38 12.81 -7.53
CA TRP A 647 -12.25 13.78 -6.84
C TRP A 647 -12.03 15.22 -7.29
N LEU A 648 -11.07 15.43 -8.20
CA LEU A 648 -10.75 16.72 -8.80
C LEU A 648 -11.44 16.86 -10.16
N ASN A 649 -11.80 18.09 -10.50
CA ASN A 649 -12.31 18.48 -11.80
C ASN A 649 -11.20 19.10 -12.63
N SER A 650 -11.28 18.99 -13.95
CA SER A 650 -10.54 19.92 -14.81
C SER A 650 -11.13 21.33 -14.64
N GLY A 651 -10.28 22.34 -14.53
CA GLY A 651 -10.64 23.71 -14.18
C GLY A 651 -10.73 23.93 -12.67
N SER A 652 -11.79 24.61 -12.24
CA SER A 652 -11.92 25.10 -10.85
C SER A 652 -12.23 24.01 -9.85
N ASN A 653 -11.51 24.00 -8.73
CA ASN A 653 -11.69 23.10 -7.60
C ASN A 653 -11.73 23.92 -6.31
N ALA A 654 -12.72 23.65 -5.46
CA ALA A 654 -12.86 24.31 -4.18
C ALA A 654 -12.18 23.48 -3.07
N ILE A 655 -11.30 24.12 -2.31
CA ILE A 655 -10.69 23.55 -1.11
C ILE A 655 -11.23 24.33 0.08
N VAL A 656 -11.87 23.64 1.02
CA VAL A 656 -12.35 24.22 2.28
C VAL A 656 -11.58 23.57 3.43
N VAL A 657 -11.00 24.38 4.29
CA VAL A 657 -10.33 23.94 5.51
C VAL A 657 -11.20 24.38 6.69
N PHE A 658 -11.62 23.44 7.52
CA PHE A 658 -12.13 23.73 8.85
C PHE A 658 -10.95 23.78 9.82
N GLU A 659 -10.64 24.95 10.38
CA GLU A 659 -9.58 25.16 11.37
C GLU A 659 -10.18 25.34 12.76
N PHE A 660 -9.67 24.57 13.72
CA PHE A 660 -10.25 24.48 15.06
C PHE A 660 -9.48 25.23 16.13
N THR A 661 -8.15 25.28 16.09
CA THR A 661 -7.33 25.74 17.21
C THR A 661 -6.62 27.06 16.97
N GLN A 662 -6.21 27.35 15.73
CA GLN A 662 -5.51 28.58 15.41
C GLN A 662 -6.46 29.77 15.26
N GLY A 663 -5.95 30.97 15.53
CA GLY A 663 -6.68 32.22 15.31
C GLY A 663 -6.48 32.83 13.93
N SER A 664 -5.65 32.21 13.08
CA SER A 664 -5.31 32.66 11.74
C SER A 664 -5.17 31.47 10.81
N ALA A 665 -5.38 31.67 9.51
CA ALA A 665 -5.21 30.63 8.51
C ALA A 665 -3.74 30.43 8.11
N GLY A 666 -3.40 29.19 7.79
CA GLY A 666 -2.15 28.84 7.12
C GLY A 666 -2.23 29.02 5.60
N SER A 667 -1.09 28.88 4.91
CA SER A 667 -1.06 28.70 3.46
C SER A 667 -1.38 27.25 3.07
N LEU A 668 -1.88 27.03 1.86
CA LEU A 668 -2.04 25.70 1.27
C LEU A 668 -0.95 25.45 0.23
N SER A 669 -0.25 24.32 0.36
CA SER A 669 0.75 23.86 -0.61
C SER A 669 0.45 22.44 -1.06
N PHE A 670 0.87 22.10 -2.27
CA PHE A 670 0.50 20.85 -2.96
C PHE A 670 1.74 20.10 -3.40
N TYR A 671 1.74 18.79 -3.18
CA TYR A 671 2.90 17.93 -3.43
C TYR A 671 2.50 16.63 -4.12
N GLY A 672 3.46 16.05 -4.85
CA GLY A 672 3.32 14.74 -5.46
C GLY A 672 3.56 13.57 -4.49
N SER A 673 3.94 13.83 -3.24
CA SER A 673 4.31 12.79 -2.27
C SER A 673 3.81 13.09 -0.86
N SER A 674 3.57 12.04 -0.08
CA SER A 674 3.04 12.14 1.29
C SER A 674 4.00 12.80 2.27
N ALA A 675 5.31 12.67 2.04
CA ALA A 675 6.38 13.00 3.00
C ALA A 675 6.16 12.41 4.40
N LEU A 676 5.37 11.33 4.52
CA LEU A 676 5.12 10.65 5.79
C LEU A 676 6.43 9.98 6.25
N PRO A 677 6.99 10.35 7.41
CA PRO A 677 8.19 9.72 7.94
C PRO A 677 7.96 8.22 8.18
N GLN A 678 8.89 7.37 7.72
CA GLN A 678 8.80 5.93 7.91
C GLN A 678 9.88 5.42 8.85
N ASN A 679 9.52 4.53 9.77
CA ASN A 679 10.46 3.75 10.57
C ASN A 679 10.56 2.34 9.98
N ILE A 680 11.70 2.03 9.38
CA ILE A 680 11.94 0.68 8.90
C ILE A 680 12.59 -0.15 9.99
N THR A 681 11.76 -0.95 10.64
CA THR A 681 12.16 -1.85 11.71
C THR A 681 12.87 -3.04 11.08
N SER A 682 14.16 -3.18 11.42
CA SER A 682 15.17 -4.11 10.92
C SER A 682 15.96 -3.63 9.68
N PRO A 683 17.30 -3.83 9.68
CA PRO A 683 18.08 -3.60 8.48
C PRO A 683 17.51 -4.53 7.42
N VAL A 684 17.41 -4.05 6.18
CA VAL A 684 17.08 -4.86 5.01
C VAL A 684 17.65 -6.27 5.22
N SER A 685 16.76 -7.26 5.40
CA SER A 685 17.23 -8.62 5.62
C SER A 685 18.06 -8.98 4.40
N SER A 686 19.30 -9.33 4.68
CA SER A 686 20.22 -9.98 3.78
C SER A 686 19.66 -11.36 3.42
N ALA A 687 18.62 -11.42 2.58
CA ALA A 687 18.70 -12.40 1.51
C ALA A 687 20.02 -12.05 0.83
N ALA A 688 21.09 -12.76 1.17
CA ALA A 688 22.47 -12.30 1.03
C ALA A 688 22.62 -11.64 -0.33
N VAL A 689 22.51 -10.31 -0.38
CA VAL A 689 22.66 -9.58 -1.63
C VAL A 689 24.11 -9.89 -1.95
N PRO A 690 24.38 -10.70 -2.99
CA PRO A 690 25.73 -11.19 -3.18
C PRO A 690 26.65 -9.97 -3.19
N PRO A 691 27.78 -10.00 -2.47
CA PRO A 691 28.71 -8.89 -2.55
C PRO A 691 29.01 -8.64 -4.03
N PRO A 692 29.24 -7.38 -4.43
CA PRO A 692 29.66 -7.09 -5.79
C PRO A 692 30.80 -8.02 -6.19
N VAL A 693 30.68 -8.68 -7.34
CA VAL A 693 31.63 -9.68 -7.79
C VAL A 693 32.99 -9.00 -7.95
N ALA A 694 33.97 -9.48 -7.19
CA ALA A 694 35.32 -8.96 -7.24
C ALA A 694 35.90 -9.06 -8.66
N ASN A 695 36.76 -8.12 -9.01
CA ASN A 695 37.38 -7.97 -10.33
C ASN A 695 36.38 -7.72 -11.47
N THR A 696 35.18 -7.23 -11.14
CA THR A 696 34.18 -6.82 -12.14
C THR A 696 34.15 -5.30 -12.23
N THR A 697 33.97 -4.78 -13.44
CA THR A 697 33.75 -3.34 -13.66
C THR A 697 32.26 -3.06 -13.67
N TYR A 698 31.83 -2.03 -12.94
CA TYR A 698 30.44 -1.63 -12.76
C TYR A 698 30.22 -0.19 -13.20
N PHE A 699 29.03 0.12 -13.70
CA PHE A 699 28.47 1.45 -13.66
C PHE A 699 27.83 1.66 -12.27
N LEU A 700 28.22 2.73 -11.58
CA LEU A 700 27.65 3.11 -10.28
C LEU A 700 26.55 4.13 -10.53
N GLN A 701 25.30 3.68 -10.50
CA GLN A 701 24.13 4.54 -10.67
C GLN A 701 23.61 4.96 -9.30
N ASN A 702 23.46 6.26 -9.07
CA ASN A 702 22.79 6.76 -7.88
C ASN A 702 21.27 6.52 -7.98
N VAL A 703 20.66 5.94 -6.93
CA VAL A 703 19.24 5.55 -6.98
C VAL A 703 18.31 6.77 -6.98
N ASN A 704 18.67 7.85 -6.30
CA ASN A 704 17.83 9.06 -6.23
C ASN A 704 17.72 9.80 -7.56
N SER A 705 18.85 9.98 -8.25
CA SER A 705 18.93 10.76 -9.48
C SER A 705 18.78 9.91 -10.75
N GLY A 706 19.07 8.61 -10.67
CA GLY A 706 19.20 7.74 -11.84
C GLY A 706 20.45 8.02 -12.68
N LEU A 707 21.32 8.94 -12.24
CA LEU A 707 22.55 9.33 -12.92
C LEU A 707 23.75 8.48 -12.47
N TYR A 708 24.81 8.51 -13.25
CA TYR A 708 25.96 7.63 -13.11
C TYR A 708 27.19 8.40 -12.62
N LEU A 709 27.92 7.79 -11.69
CA LEU A 709 29.19 8.32 -11.21
C LEU A 709 30.20 8.37 -12.35
N ASP A 710 30.71 9.56 -12.62
CA ASP A 710 31.55 9.86 -13.76
C ASP A 710 32.76 10.72 -13.34
N VAL A 711 33.81 10.65 -14.14
CA VAL A 711 35.05 11.40 -13.94
C VAL A 711 35.55 11.99 -15.26
N LEU A 712 36.40 13.03 -15.15
CA LEU A 712 37.15 13.52 -16.29
C LEU A 712 38.41 12.67 -16.48
N PRO A 713 38.95 12.58 -17.70
CA PRO A 713 40.30 12.06 -17.91
C PRO A 713 41.32 12.83 -17.05
N ALA A 714 42.38 12.15 -16.60
CA ALA A 714 43.41 12.77 -15.77
C ALA A 714 43.98 14.03 -16.45
N VAL A 715 43.80 15.19 -15.83
CA VAL A 715 44.35 16.46 -16.32
C VAL A 715 45.79 16.57 -15.85
N ALA A 716 46.73 16.74 -16.78
CA ALA A 716 48.15 16.87 -16.47
C ALA A 716 48.40 18.03 -15.48
N GLY A 717 49.00 17.72 -14.33
CA GLY A 717 49.33 18.69 -13.28
C GLY A 717 48.32 18.81 -12.13
N SER A 718 47.15 18.16 -12.19
CA SER A 718 46.24 18.08 -11.03
C SER A 718 46.62 16.92 -10.11
N ALA A 719 46.61 17.13 -8.80
CA ALA A 719 46.88 16.09 -7.81
C ALA A 719 45.71 15.10 -7.62
N TYR A 720 44.47 15.54 -7.94
CA TYR A 720 43.24 14.74 -7.83
C TYR A 720 42.11 15.33 -8.68
N THR A 721 40.99 14.61 -8.81
CA THR A 721 39.75 15.08 -9.46
C THR A 721 38.53 14.83 -8.58
N TYR A 722 37.55 15.72 -8.63
CA TYR A 722 36.25 15.55 -7.99
C TYR A 722 35.28 14.83 -8.96
N PRO A 723 34.75 13.65 -8.60
CA PRO A 723 33.74 12.98 -9.40
C PRO A 723 32.41 13.74 -9.37
N GLY A 724 31.56 13.47 -10.36
CA GLY A 724 30.21 14.01 -10.46
C GLY A 724 29.24 12.96 -11.00
N LEU A 725 27.99 13.38 -11.22
CA LEU A 725 26.92 12.55 -11.76
C LEU A 725 26.54 13.01 -13.16
N GLN A 726 26.51 12.08 -14.12
CA GLN A 726 26.17 12.36 -15.51
C GLN A 726 25.18 11.31 -16.06
N PRO A 727 24.43 11.61 -17.14
CA PRO A 727 23.68 10.60 -17.87
C PRO A 727 24.60 9.46 -18.37
N LEU A 728 24.04 8.27 -18.57
CA LEU A 728 24.81 7.12 -19.06
C LEU A 728 25.43 7.42 -20.43
N SER A 729 26.76 7.44 -20.51
CA SER A 729 27.52 7.53 -21.75
C SER A 729 28.13 6.20 -22.16
N ALA A 730 28.15 5.22 -21.25
CA ALA A 730 28.87 3.95 -21.38
C ALA A 730 30.36 4.09 -21.71
N ALA A 731 30.94 5.26 -21.41
CA ALA A 731 32.37 5.51 -21.50
C ALA A 731 33.12 4.82 -20.35
N ALA A 732 34.42 4.55 -20.57
CA ALA A 732 35.28 3.99 -19.52
C ALA A 732 35.38 4.91 -18.29
N SER A 733 35.12 6.21 -18.42
CA SER A 733 35.09 7.16 -17.30
C SER A 733 33.94 6.91 -16.32
N GLN A 734 32.87 6.25 -16.76
CA GLN A 734 31.76 5.82 -15.89
C GLN A 734 31.95 4.39 -15.36
N GLY A 735 32.98 3.68 -15.83
CA GLY A 735 33.29 2.32 -15.38
C GLY A 735 34.12 2.32 -14.11
N TRP A 736 33.74 1.47 -13.15
CA TRP A 736 34.39 1.35 -11.85
C TRP A 736 34.70 -0.11 -11.55
N THR A 737 35.98 -0.48 -11.61
CA THR A 737 36.47 -1.81 -11.26
C THR A 737 36.50 -1.97 -9.74
N VAL A 738 35.75 -2.96 -9.25
CA VAL A 738 35.67 -3.30 -7.82
C VAL A 738 36.60 -4.48 -7.55
N THR A 739 37.53 -4.32 -6.63
CA THR A 739 38.41 -5.41 -6.11
C THR A 739 38.21 -5.55 -4.61
N THR A 740 38.36 -6.76 -4.06
CA THR A 740 38.16 -7.04 -2.63
C THR A 740 39.45 -7.43 -1.93
N ASP A 741 39.64 -6.99 -0.69
CA ASP A 741 40.68 -7.53 0.21
C ASP A 741 40.22 -8.84 0.89
N SER A 742 41.08 -9.44 1.72
CA SER A 742 40.80 -10.68 2.47
C SER A 742 39.67 -10.56 3.49
N TYR A 743 39.21 -9.34 3.78
CA TYR A 743 38.12 -9.04 4.71
C TYR A 743 36.84 -8.60 3.98
N GLY A 744 36.83 -8.65 2.64
CA GLY A 744 35.68 -8.27 1.82
C GLY A 744 35.51 -6.75 1.63
N ASN A 745 36.48 -5.92 2.02
CA ASN A 745 36.41 -4.49 1.73
C ASN A 745 36.72 -4.23 0.26
N LEU A 746 35.90 -3.38 -0.35
CA LEU A 746 36.02 -2.92 -1.72
C LEU A 746 37.07 -1.82 -1.85
N LYS A 747 37.93 -1.99 -2.83
CA LYS A 747 38.66 -0.91 -3.49
C LYS A 747 37.96 -0.65 -4.83
N ILE A 748 37.49 0.58 -5.02
CA ILE A 748 36.70 1.00 -6.18
C ILE A 748 37.58 1.89 -7.06
N ALA A 749 38.08 1.35 -8.16
CA ALA A 749 38.99 2.02 -9.08
C ALA A 749 38.26 2.44 -10.35
N ASN A 750 38.49 3.65 -10.85
CA ASN A 750 37.93 4.07 -12.12
C ASN A 750 38.64 3.36 -13.29
N ALA A 751 37.88 2.87 -14.26
CA ALA A 751 38.38 2.07 -15.37
C ALA A 751 39.15 2.90 -16.42
N SER A 752 38.94 4.22 -16.47
CA SER A 752 39.67 5.11 -17.40
C SER A 752 40.99 5.64 -16.84
N SER A 753 41.02 5.98 -15.54
CA SER A 753 42.19 6.63 -14.91
C SER A 753 43.01 5.71 -14.02
N GLY A 754 42.46 4.58 -13.57
CA GLY A 754 43.10 3.66 -12.61
C GLY A 754 43.20 4.19 -11.17
N THR A 755 42.80 5.43 -10.91
CA THR A 755 42.72 6.04 -9.58
C THR A 755 41.50 5.52 -8.81
N VAL A 756 41.54 5.58 -7.48
CA VAL A 756 40.50 5.03 -6.60
C VAL A 756 39.66 6.11 -5.94
N LEU A 757 38.42 5.76 -5.56
CA LEU A 757 37.60 6.60 -4.69
C LEU A 757 38.27 6.76 -3.32
N ASP A 758 38.55 8.00 -2.96
CA ASP A 758 39.31 8.41 -1.78
C ASP A 758 38.57 9.52 -1.04
N VAL A 759 38.42 9.39 0.28
CA VAL A 759 37.95 10.49 1.12
C VAL A 759 39.11 11.45 1.41
N ALA A 760 38.98 12.68 0.89
CA ALA A 760 40.05 13.67 0.88
C ALA A 760 40.63 13.91 2.28
N ASN A 761 41.96 14.00 2.35
CA ASN A 761 42.73 14.22 3.58
C ASN A 761 42.48 13.19 4.69
N ASN A 762 41.95 12.00 4.36
CA ASN A 762 41.59 10.99 5.35
C ASN A 762 40.64 11.55 6.43
N SER A 763 39.74 12.47 6.04
CA SER A 763 38.83 13.18 6.93
C SER A 763 37.72 12.27 7.47
N SER A 764 37.39 12.40 8.76
CA SER A 764 36.28 11.66 9.40
C SER A 764 34.98 12.46 9.54
N THR A 765 34.92 13.67 9.00
CA THR A 765 33.78 14.58 9.18
C THR A 765 32.71 14.36 8.11
N ALA A 766 31.42 14.42 8.49
CA ALA A 766 30.32 14.44 7.52
C ALA A 766 30.42 15.66 6.58
N GLY A 767 30.06 15.47 5.32
CA GLY A 767 30.25 16.44 4.23
C GLY A 767 31.66 16.45 3.63
N SER A 768 32.57 15.58 4.09
CA SER A 768 33.92 15.51 3.53
C SER A 768 33.89 15.08 2.07
N SER A 769 34.72 15.71 1.25
CA SER A 769 34.76 15.47 -0.19
C SER A 769 35.30 14.08 -0.54
N VAL A 770 34.67 13.43 -1.50
CA VAL A 770 35.23 12.26 -2.18
C VAL A 770 35.95 12.74 -3.44
N ILE A 771 37.16 12.24 -3.65
CA ILE A 771 38.04 12.55 -4.77
C ILE A 771 38.55 11.27 -5.41
N LEU A 772 39.19 11.40 -6.58
CA LEU A 772 39.96 10.33 -7.20
C LEU A 772 41.44 10.56 -6.90
N TYR A 773 42.08 9.56 -6.31
CA TYR A 773 43.49 9.63 -5.93
C TYR A 773 44.25 8.33 -6.23
N GLY A 774 45.58 8.41 -6.24
CA GLY A 774 46.45 7.25 -6.40
C GLY A 774 46.23 6.23 -5.28
N ALA A 775 46.13 4.94 -5.62
CA ALA A 775 45.94 3.89 -4.62
C ALA A 775 47.15 3.82 -3.67
N ASN A 776 46.90 4.02 -2.37
CA ASN A 776 47.92 3.99 -1.31
C ASN A 776 47.59 2.98 -0.20
N GLY A 777 46.43 2.31 -0.27
CA GLY A 777 46.02 1.29 0.69
C GLY A 777 45.48 1.84 2.01
N GLY A 778 45.26 3.16 2.10
CA GLY A 778 44.70 3.83 3.27
C GLY A 778 43.25 3.44 3.56
N ALA A 779 42.84 3.57 4.82
CA ALA A 779 41.47 3.25 5.25
C ALA A 779 40.41 4.18 4.65
N ASN A 780 40.80 5.36 4.15
CA ASN A 780 39.96 6.29 3.36
C ASN A 780 39.75 5.88 1.89
N GLN A 781 40.42 4.82 1.42
CA GLN A 781 40.24 4.21 0.09
C GLN A 781 39.58 2.83 0.16
N SER A 782 39.19 2.40 1.36
CA SER A 782 38.65 1.07 1.66
C SER A 782 37.17 1.21 2.01
N TRP A 783 36.30 0.57 1.23
CA TRP A 783 34.85 0.73 1.30
C TRP A 783 34.17 -0.59 1.63
N GLN A 784 33.12 -0.58 2.43
CA GLN A 784 32.29 -1.75 2.69
C GLN A 784 30.96 -1.57 1.97
N ALA A 785 30.56 -2.54 1.16
CA ALA A 785 29.23 -2.55 0.56
C ALA A 785 28.25 -3.29 1.46
N SER A 786 27.13 -2.66 1.79
CA SER A 786 26.02 -3.29 2.49
C SER A 786 24.80 -3.32 1.57
N GLY A 787 24.25 -4.52 1.33
CA GLY A 787 23.10 -4.70 0.45
C GLY A 787 21.84 -4.05 1.00
N VAL A 788 21.16 -3.26 0.17
CA VAL A 788 19.86 -2.61 0.46
C VAL A 788 18.71 -3.29 -0.28
N SER A 789 18.99 -3.81 -1.46
CA SER A 789 18.15 -4.74 -2.22
C SER A 789 19.03 -5.31 -3.32
N THR A 790 18.54 -6.28 -4.07
CA THR A 790 19.29 -6.92 -5.14
C THR A 790 19.96 -5.92 -6.10
N GLY A 791 21.31 -5.91 -6.12
CA GLY A 791 22.12 -5.02 -6.96
C GLY A 791 22.21 -3.56 -6.49
N ILE A 792 21.62 -3.23 -5.33
CA ILE A 792 21.66 -1.90 -4.71
C ILE A 792 22.38 -1.98 -3.36
N TYR A 793 23.36 -1.12 -3.17
CA TYR A 793 24.23 -1.11 -2.01
C TYR A 793 24.37 0.29 -1.43
N THR A 794 24.58 0.36 -0.12
CA THR A 794 25.26 1.50 0.49
C THR A 794 26.77 1.23 0.49
N LEU A 795 27.59 2.29 0.38
CA LEU A 795 29.05 2.19 0.36
C LEU A 795 29.63 2.96 1.53
N THR A 796 30.10 2.24 2.56
CA THR A 796 30.61 2.81 3.80
C THR A 796 32.12 2.87 3.78
N VAL A 797 32.73 4.05 3.97
CA VAL A 797 34.19 4.15 4.07
C VAL A 797 34.68 3.61 5.42
N LYS A 798 35.72 2.78 5.42
CA LYS A 798 36.23 2.09 6.61
C LYS A 798 36.74 3.06 7.68
N GLN A 799 37.36 4.15 7.26
CA GLN A 799 38.00 5.10 8.16
C GLN A 799 37.01 5.83 9.09
N SER A 800 35.90 6.35 8.57
CA SER A 800 34.94 7.15 9.35
C SER A 800 33.61 6.46 9.61
N ARG A 801 33.35 5.34 8.92
CA ARG A 801 32.04 4.67 8.87
C ARG A 801 30.91 5.52 8.28
N LEU A 802 31.27 6.59 7.57
CA LEU A 802 30.33 7.42 6.81
C LEU A 802 30.09 6.82 5.42
N LEU A 803 29.00 7.26 4.78
CA LEU A 803 28.46 6.70 3.54
C LEU A 803 28.74 7.58 2.35
N LEU A 804 29.05 6.95 1.21
CA LEU A 804 29.12 7.64 -0.07
C LEU A 804 27.77 8.27 -0.42
N ASP A 805 27.77 9.58 -0.63
CA ASP A 805 26.56 10.38 -0.76
C ASP A 805 26.70 11.41 -1.90
N VAL A 806 25.56 11.80 -2.45
CA VAL A 806 25.42 12.90 -3.40
C VAL A 806 25.08 14.15 -2.60
N ASN A 807 25.98 15.13 -2.63
CA ASN A 807 25.84 16.36 -1.85
C ASN A 807 24.50 17.06 -2.19
N GLY A 808 23.72 17.38 -1.15
CA GLY A 808 22.40 18.00 -1.29
C GLY A 808 21.34 17.13 -1.98
N ALA A 809 21.57 15.82 -2.12
CA ALA A 809 20.67 14.88 -2.79
C ALA A 809 20.24 15.33 -4.21
N SER A 810 21.16 15.95 -4.96
CA SER A 810 20.89 16.46 -6.31
C SER A 810 20.33 15.36 -7.23
N LYS A 811 19.22 15.68 -7.92
CA LYS A 811 18.65 14.85 -9.00
C LYS A 811 19.11 15.27 -10.40
N ALA A 812 19.78 16.42 -10.51
CA ALA A 812 20.33 16.93 -11.76
C ALA A 812 21.79 16.51 -11.95
N ALA A 813 22.27 16.52 -13.20
CA ALA A 813 23.67 16.26 -13.52
C ALA A 813 24.57 17.28 -12.81
N THR A 814 25.65 16.77 -12.21
CA THR A 814 26.58 17.59 -11.41
C THR A 814 27.91 17.72 -12.12
N SER A 815 28.54 18.89 -11.97
CA SER A 815 29.80 19.20 -12.63
C SER A 815 30.93 18.28 -12.15
N ILE A 816 31.77 17.81 -13.07
CA ILE A 816 33.02 17.11 -12.76
C ILE A 816 34.14 18.16 -12.82
N SER A 817 35.06 18.19 -11.85
CA SER A 817 36.09 19.24 -11.80
C SER A 817 37.44 18.76 -11.25
N SER A 818 38.52 19.42 -11.66
CA SER A 818 39.88 19.23 -11.12
C SER A 818 40.32 20.35 -10.16
N SER A 819 39.43 21.32 -9.88
CA SER A 819 39.77 22.55 -9.12
C SER A 819 38.61 23.13 -8.31
N GLY A 820 37.51 22.40 -8.12
CA GLY A 820 36.27 22.92 -7.51
C GLY A 820 36.34 23.12 -6.00
N SER A 821 35.68 24.18 -5.50
CA SER A 821 35.54 24.48 -4.07
C SER A 821 34.40 23.72 -3.37
N VAL A 822 33.53 23.04 -4.13
CA VAL A 822 32.40 22.27 -3.59
C VAL A 822 32.40 20.88 -4.21
N ALA A 823 32.47 19.85 -3.38
CA ALA A 823 32.36 18.47 -3.84
C ALA A 823 30.89 18.08 -4.04
N ASN A 824 30.61 17.47 -5.20
CA ASN A 824 29.29 16.94 -5.52
C ASN A 824 29.06 15.55 -4.94
N ILE A 825 30.14 14.82 -4.68
CA ILE A 825 30.14 13.52 -4.01
C ILE A 825 30.90 13.67 -2.70
N VAL A 826 30.26 13.28 -1.61
CA VAL A 826 30.75 13.46 -0.24
C VAL A 826 30.57 12.18 0.56
N VAL A 827 31.05 12.19 1.80
CA VAL A 827 30.65 11.19 2.80
C VAL A 827 29.82 11.82 3.90
N ASN A 828 28.69 11.21 4.25
CA ASN A 828 27.79 11.67 5.31
C ASN A 828 27.44 10.54 6.28
N ALA A 829 26.94 10.93 7.46
CA ALA A 829 26.31 9.94 8.32
C ALA A 829 25.07 9.38 7.63
N ALA A 830 24.54 8.27 8.13
CA ALA A 830 23.16 7.93 7.84
C ALA A 830 22.30 9.15 8.16
N ASP A 831 21.58 9.70 7.16
CA ASP A 831 20.79 10.91 7.39
C ASP A 831 19.71 10.70 8.48
N ASP A 832 19.37 9.43 8.76
CA ASP A 832 18.68 8.96 9.95
C ASP A 832 18.79 7.42 10.03
N PRO A 833 19.30 6.79 11.12
CA PRO A 833 19.38 5.33 11.23
C PRO A 833 18.02 4.61 11.27
N THR A 834 16.92 5.35 11.33
CA THR A 834 15.55 4.82 11.40
C THR A 834 14.68 5.18 10.20
N GLN A 835 15.16 5.98 9.24
CA GLN A 835 14.53 6.09 7.92
C GLN A 835 15.35 5.26 6.93
N GLN A 836 14.68 4.55 6.03
CA GLN A 836 15.33 3.85 4.92
C GLN A 836 16.18 4.88 4.20
N TRP A 837 17.48 4.59 4.12
CA TRP A 837 18.53 5.42 3.55
C TRP A 837 18.00 6.37 2.47
N PRO A 838 18.18 7.69 2.57
CA PRO A 838 17.78 8.56 1.48
C PRO A 838 18.43 8.05 0.20
N PHE A 839 17.63 7.99 -0.88
CA PHE A 839 18.06 7.38 -2.13
C PHE A 839 19.39 7.96 -2.68
N SER A 840 19.86 9.12 -2.16
CA SER A 840 21.14 9.75 -2.49
C SER A 840 22.35 8.95 -2.01
N GLN A 841 22.20 8.12 -0.97
CA GLN A 841 23.26 7.26 -0.41
C GLN A 841 23.20 5.81 -0.92
N GLN A 842 22.22 5.51 -1.79
CA GLN A 842 22.04 4.20 -2.39
C GLN A 842 22.61 4.16 -3.81
N TRP A 843 23.37 3.12 -4.10
CA TRP A 843 24.10 2.95 -5.36
C TRP A 843 23.76 1.61 -5.98
N ARG A 844 23.21 1.64 -7.19
CA ARG A 844 23.04 0.45 -8.00
C ARG A 844 24.34 0.16 -8.73
N LEU A 845 24.88 -1.04 -8.53
CA LEU A 845 26.10 -1.51 -9.19
C LEU A 845 25.71 -2.39 -10.38
N ILE A 846 25.87 -1.88 -11.59
CA ILE A 846 25.42 -2.50 -12.84
C ILE A 846 26.65 -2.99 -13.64
N PRO A 847 26.82 -4.28 -14.00
CA PRO A 847 28.02 -4.75 -14.69
C PRO A 847 28.32 -3.98 -15.98
N ALA A 848 29.42 -3.23 -16.05
CA ALA A 848 29.64 -2.25 -17.11
C ALA A 848 29.81 -2.88 -18.50
N LEU A 849 29.01 -2.41 -19.45
CA LEU A 849 29.15 -2.68 -20.88
C LEU A 849 29.59 -1.39 -21.57
N VAL A 850 30.80 -1.38 -22.12
CA VAL A 850 31.40 -0.18 -22.71
C VAL A 850 31.04 -0.08 -24.18
N ASN A 851 30.81 1.15 -24.65
CA ASN A 851 30.56 1.42 -26.05
C ASN A 851 31.74 0.94 -26.92
N ASN A 852 31.45 0.34 -28.06
CA ASN A 852 32.39 -0.35 -28.97
C ASN A 852 33.13 -1.55 -28.36
N GLY A 853 32.77 -2.01 -27.16
CA GLY A 853 33.34 -3.21 -26.56
C GLY A 853 32.92 -4.48 -27.32
N VAL A 854 33.81 -5.47 -27.35
CA VAL A 854 33.53 -6.80 -27.89
C VAL A 854 33.27 -7.75 -26.74
N TYR A 855 32.21 -8.55 -26.83
CA TYR A 855 31.73 -9.41 -25.75
C TYR A 855 31.35 -10.79 -26.26
N THR A 856 31.61 -11.82 -25.46
CA THR A 856 30.86 -13.08 -25.53
C THR A 856 29.61 -12.95 -24.67
N ILE A 857 28.50 -13.55 -25.13
CA ILE A 857 27.21 -13.52 -24.43
C ILE A 857 26.86 -14.96 -24.04
N THR A 858 26.86 -15.24 -22.75
CA THR A 858 26.67 -16.59 -22.21
C THR A 858 25.32 -16.67 -21.50
N SER A 859 24.62 -17.81 -21.60
CA SER A 859 23.42 -18.05 -20.79
C SER A 859 23.74 -17.91 -19.29
N ALA A 860 22.84 -17.34 -18.50
CA ALA A 860 23.08 -17.20 -17.06
C ALA A 860 23.04 -18.54 -16.32
N ILE A 861 22.35 -19.53 -16.89
CA ILE A 861 22.07 -20.86 -16.30
C ILE A 861 22.89 -22.00 -16.92
N SER A 862 23.73 -21.72 -17.91
CA SER A 862 24.69 -22.69 -18.46
C SER A 862 25.97 -22.02 -18.96
N SER A 863 26.95 -22.80 -19.42
CA SER A 863 28.17 -22.29 -20.04
C SER A 863 28.05 -22.07 -21.56
N LEU A 864 26.85 -22.18 -22.12
CA LEU A 864 26.61 -22.08 -23.55
C LEU A 864 26.55 -20.60 -24.00
N MET A 865 27.18 -20.30 -25.13
CA MET A 865 27.35 -18.96 -25.68
C MET A 865 26.46 -18.73 -26.89
N LEU A 866 25.84 -17.55 -26.94
CA LEU A 866 25.06 -17.05 -28.05
C LEU A 866 25.95 -16.70 -29.24
N GLY A 867 25.62 -17.22 -30.41
CA GLY A 867 26.32 -16.93 -31.65
C GLY A 867 25.46 -17.15 -32.89
N SER A 868 26.02 -16.84 -34.06
CA SER A 868 25.41 -17.21 -35.34
C SER A 868 25.44 -18.73 -35.51
N TYR A 869 24.32 -19.33 -35.92
CA TYR A 869 24.19 -20.78 -36.11
C TYR A 869 25.26 -21.33 -37.06
N GLN A 870 25.99 -22.35 -36.61
CA GLN A 870 27.14 -22.99 -37.30
C GLN A 870 28.24 -22.00 -37.76
N GLY A 871 28.28 -20.80 -37.18
CA GLY A 871 29.20 -19.75 -37.62
C GLY A 871 28.90 -19.21 -39.02
N GLY A 872 27.65 -19.32 -39.49
CA GLY A 872 27.20 -18.76 -40.76
C GLY A 872 27.29 -17.24 -40.78
N THR A 873 27.56 -16.68 -41.96
CA THR A 873 27.81 -15.24 -42.15
C THR A 873 26.81 -14.56 -43.09
N ALA A 874 25.88 -15.32 -43.68
CA ALA A 874 24.88 -14.79 -44.59
C ALA A 874 23.72 -14.11 -43.82
N ALA A 875 23.14 -13.08 -44.41
CA ALA A 875 21.92 -12.47 -43.87
C ALA A 875 20.79 -13.51 -43.79
N GLY A 876 20.08 -13.56 -42.67
CA GLY A 876 19.05 -14.55 -42.37
C GLY A 876 19.56 -15.80 -41.65
N THR A 877 20.86 -15.86 -41.33
CA THR A 877 21.40 -16.93 -40.48
C THR A 877 20.81 -16.79 -39.08
N ARG A 878 20.17 -17.86 -38.55
CA ARG A 878 19.56 -17.87 -37.21
C ARG A 878 20.59 -17.77 -36.10
N LEU A 879 20.15 -17.33 -34.93
CA LEU A 879 20.96 -17.38 -33.73
C LEU A 879 20.75 -18.71 -32.98
N GLY A 880 21.80 -19.14 -32.28
CA GLY A 880 21.78 -20.32 -31.44
C GLY A 880 22.74 -20.20 -30.27
N ILE A 881 22.67 -21.16 -29.36
CA ILE A 881 23.63 -21.32 -28.27
C ILE A 881 24.45 -22.60 -28.44
N ALA A 882 25.73 -22.53 -28.15
CA ALA A 882 26.65 -23.66 -28.23
C ALA A 882 27.77 -23.56 -27.21
N ALA A 883 28.51 -24.65 -27.01
CA ALA A 883 29.73 -24.60 -26.19
C ALA A 883 30.71 -23.56 -26.75
N ALA A 884 31.51 -22.96 -25.87
CA ALA A 884 32.51 -21.97 -26.26
C ALA A 884 33.46 -22.56 -27.31
N SER A 885 33.50 -21.95 -28.50
CA SER A 885 34.43 -22.30 -29.58
C SER A 885 35.70 -21.46 -29.56
N GLY A 886 35.66 -20.30 -28.87
CA GLY A 886 36.67 -19.25 -28.95
C GLY A 886 36.66 -18.47 -30.28
N GLY A 887 35.75 -18.81 -31.21
CA GLY A 887 35.64 -18.20 -32.53
C GLY A 887 34.90 -16.86 -32.54
N GLN A 888 35.09 -16.09 -33.61
CA GLN A 888 34.47 -14.77 -33.79
C GLN A 888 32.95 -14.82 -33.97
N GLU A 889 32.38 -15.99 -34.28
CA GLU A 889 30.93 -16.20 -34.42
C GLU A 889 30.15 -16.10 -33.11
N GLN A 890 30.82 -16.24 -31.95
CA GLN A 890 30.24 -16.08 -30.61
C GLN A 890 30.60 -14.72 -29.98
N GLN A 891 31.24 -13.83 -30.75
CA GLN A 891 31.67 -12.52 -30.29
C GLN A 891 30.78 -11.43 -30.90
N TRP A 892 30.40 -10.46 -30.07
CA TRP A 892 29.48 -9.39 -30.40
C TRP A 892 30.08 -8.04 -30.04
N ARG A 893 30.21 -7.14 -31.01
CA ARG A 893 30.51 -5.73 -30.75
C ARG A 893 29.24 -5.02 -30.35
N LEU A 894 29.26 -4.38 -29.19
CA LEU A 894 28.15 -3.59 -28.67
C LEU A 894 28.39 -2.11 -28.98
N THR A 895 27.43 -1.49 -29.68
CA THR A 895 27.42 -0.06 -29.97
C THR A 895 26.17 0.58 -29.40
N ILE A 896 26.32 1.66 -28.64
CA ILE A 896 25.19 2.41 -28.10
C ILE A 896 24.79 3.54 -29.06
N ALA A 897 23.50 3.63 -29.39
CA ALA A 897 22.94 4.71 -30.17
C ALA A 897 22.62 5.94 -29.30
N SER A 898 22.37 7.09 -29.92
CA SER A 898 22.09 8.36 -29.21
C SER A 898 20.83 8.32 -28.33
N ASN A 899 19.92 7.39 -28.59
CA ASN A 899 18.71 7.12 -27.80
C ASN A 899 18.96 6.13 -26.64
N GLY A 900 20.20 5.68 -26.43
CA GLY A 900 20.58 4.74 -25.36
C GLY A 900 20.34 3.26 -25.67
N SER A 901 19.83 2.90 -26.86
CA SER A 901 19.69 1.49 -27.25
C SER A 901 20.99 0.89 -27.78
N TRP A 902 21.15 -0.41 -27.59
CA TRP A 902 22.30 -1.18 -28.03
C TRP A 902 22.02 -1.87 -29.35
N GLN A 903 22.99 -1.78 -30.26
CA GLN A 903 23.09 -2.65 -31.42
C GLN A 903 24.22 -3.65 -31.20
N LEU A 904 23.96 -4.91 -31.51
CA LEU A 904 24.89 -6.02 -31.31
C LEU A 904 25.34 -6.55 -32.68
N ALA A 905 26.58 -6.26 -33.07
CA ALA A 905 27.16 -6.70 -34.33
C ALA A 905 28.03 -7.95 -34.13
N ASN A 906 27.72 -9.03 -34.85
CA ASN A 906 28.52 -10.25 -34.80
C ASN A 906 29.90 -10.01 -35.45
N ILE A 907 30.98 -10.38 -34.77
CA ILE A 907 32.35 -10.05 -35.23
C ILE A 907 32.70 -10.78 -36.53
N LYS A 908 32.31 -12.05 -36.67
CA LYS A 908 32.67 -12.87 -37.84
C LYS A 908 32.00 -12.40 -39.13
N SER A 909 30.72 -12.08 -39.05
CA SER A 909 29.91 -11.70 -40.23
C SER A 909 29.89 -10.20 -40.51
N GLY A 910 30.09 -9.36 -39.49
CA GLY A 910 29.85 -7.91 -39.58
C GLY A 910 28.36 -7.53 -39.64
N LEU A 911 27.44 -8.51 -39.58
CA LEU A 911 26.00 -8.32 -39.55
C LEU A 911 25.50 -8.10 -38.12
N VAL A 912 24.31 -7.52 -37.99
CA VAL A 912 23.72 -7.17 -36.69
C VAL A 912 22.64 -8.16 -36.29
N MET A 913 22.47 -8.34 -34.98
CA MET A 913 21.33 -9.06 -34.41
C MET A 913 20.02 -8.41 -34.84
N ASP A 914 19.10 -9.22 -35.37
CA ASP A 914 17.85 -8.79 -35.98
C ASP A 914 16.71 -9.70 -35.54
N VAL A 915 15.57 -9.10 -35.20
CA VAL A 915 14.32 -9.83 -35.02
C VAL A 915 13.63 -10.02 -36.38
N THR A 916 13.59 -11.27 -36.80
CA THR A 916 13.13 -11.74 -38.11
C THR A 916 11.84 -11.06 -38.56
N GLY A 917 11.89 -10.41 -39.71
CA GLY A 917 10.72 -9.78 -40.33
C GLY A 917 10.06 -8.68 -39.47
N GLN A 918 10.77 -8.12 -38.49
CA GLN A 918 10.30 -7.13 -37.53
C GLN A 918 9.07 -7.56 -36.71
N GLN A 919 8.82 -8.86 -36.62
CA GLN A 919 7.66 -9.40 -35.93
C GLN A 919 7.76 -9.11 -34.42
N THR A 920 6.60 -9.04 -33.76
CA THR A 920 6.50 -8.69 -32.33
C THR A 920 5.96 -9.82 -31.47
N ALA A 921 5.58 -10.96 -32.05
CA ALA A 921 4.95 -12.08 -31.35
C ALA A 921 5.96 -12.95 -30.59
N ASN A 922 5.49 -13.62 -29.53
CA ASN A 922 6.24 -14.68 -28.85
C ASN A 922 6.63 -15.79 -29.84
N GLY A 923 7.84 -16.34 -29.69
CA GLY A 923 8.40 -17.36 -30.57
C GLY A 923 9.00 -16.83 -31.87
N THR A 924 9.00 -15.50 -32.07
CA THR A 924 9.69 -14.89 -33.23
C THR A 924 11.19 -15.15 -33.14
N ALA A 925 11.78 -15.73 -34.18
CA ALA A 925 13.19 -16.06 -34.25
C ALA A 925 14.11 -14.83 -34.31
N LEU A 926 15.34 -14.98 -33.80
CA LEU A 926 16.44 -14.04 -34.02
C LEU A 926 17.35 -14.52 -35.15
N GLU A 927 17.89 -13.57 -35.91
CA GLU A 927 18.84 -13.80 -37.00
C GLU A 927 19.94 -12.73 -37.03
N ILE A 928 20.96 -12.92 -37.86
CA ILE A 928 21.86 -11.84 -38.26
C ILE A 928 21.41 -11.24 -39.60
N TRP A 929 21.42 -9.92 -39.71
CA TRP A 929 20.99 -9.22 -40.92
C TRP A 929 21.82 -7.96 -41.21
N GLN A 930 21.65 -7.39 -42.41
CA GLN A 930 22.28 -6.13 -42.80
C GLN A 930 21.82 -5.00 -41.87
N GLY A 931 22.76 -4.28 -41.26
CA GLY A 931 22.46 -3.15 -40.40
C GLY A 931 21.73 -2.03 -41.15
N ASN A 932 20.51 -1.70 -40.73
CA ASN A 932 19.68 -0.64 -41.30
C ASN A 932 19.18 0.37 -40.25
N GLY A 933 19.47 0.13 -38.97
CA GLY A 933 19.09 1.03 -37.86
C GLY A 933 17.63 0.92 -37.43
N GLY A 934 16.86 -0.04 -37.96
CA GLY A 934 15.48 -0.28 -37.57
C GLY A 934 15.34 -0.70 -36.11
N ALA A 935 14.16 -0.45 -35.53
CA ALA A 935 13.86 -0.78 -34.13
C ALA A 935 14.01 -2.28 -33.82
N ASN A 936 13.96 -3.12 -34.84
CA ASN A 936 14.16 -4.57 -34.75
C ASN A 936 15.63 -5.02 -34.63
N GLN A 937 16.56 -4.08 -34.73
CA GLN A 937 18.00 -4.27 -34.56
C GLN A 937 18.54 -3.50 -33.34
N GLN A 938 17.65 -3.03 -32.48
CA GLN A 938 17.95 -2.19 -31.33
C GLN A 938 17.42 -2.87 -30.07
N PHE A 939 18.26 -2.92 -29.04
CA PHE A 939 17.99 -3.65 -27.82
C PHE A 939 18.26 -2.81 -26.56
N ALA A 940 17.40 -2.91 -25.57
CA ALA A 940 17.67 -2.43 -24.22
C ALA A 940 18.27 -3.59 -23.40
N LEU A 941 19.36 -3.34 -22.69
CA LEU A 941 19.98 -4.32 -21.80
C LEU A 941 19.49 -4.04 -20.38
N VAL A 942 18.67 -4.95 -19.85
CA VAL A 942 17.95 -4.79 -18.57
C VAL A 942 18.67 -5.60 -17.49
N PRO A 943 19.30 -4.98 -16.48
CA PRO A 943 19.96 -5.73 -15.41
C PRO A 943 19.01 -6.70 -14.71
N ARG A 944 19.47 -7.92 -14.43
CA ARG A 944 18.70 -8.96 -13.75
C ARG A 944 18.94 -8.95 -12.24
N ALA A 945 18.04 -9.62 -11.53
CA ALA A 945 18.08 -9.79 -10.08
C ALA A 945 19.25 -10.68 -9.58
N ASP A 946 20.10 -11.21 -10.44
CA ASP A 946 21.33 -11.89 -10.02
C ASP A 946 22.52 -10.92 -9.86
N GLY A 947 22.35 -9.64 -10.25
CA GLY A 947 23.38 -8.61 -10.20
C GLY A 947 24.53 -8.78 -11.19
N VAL A 948 24.50 -9.81 -12.05
CA VAL A 948 25.60 -10.18 -12.94
C VAL A 948 25.18 -10.44 -14.39
N SER A 949 23.88 -10.55 -14.66
CA SER A 949 23.35 -10.79 -16.00
C SER A 949 22.33 -9.73 -16.44
N TYR A 950 21.96 -9.81 -17.72
CA TYR A 950 21.03 -8.91 -18.40
C TYR A 950 19.94 -9.68 -19.13
N GLY A 951 18.73 -9.14 -19.13
CA GLY A 951 17.76 -9.38 -20.18
C GLY A 951 18.10 -8.56 -21.41
N ILE A 952 18.01 -9.15 -22.60
CA ILE A 952 18.21 -8.45 -23.87
C ILE A 952 16.82 -8.18 -24.45
N ARG A 953 16.31 -6.95 -24.31
CA ARG A 953 14.94 -6.57 -24.68
C ARG A 953 14.89 -5.89 -26.04
N GLY A 954 14.13 -6.41 -26.99
CA GLY A 954 13.92 -5.77 -28.28
C GLY A 954 13.12 -4.46 -28.16
N VAL A 955 13.63 -3.37 -28.72
CA VAL A 955 12.96 -2.05 -28.67
C VAL A 955 11.61 -2.07 -29.40
N GLN A 956 11.48 -2.87 -30.46
CA GLN A 956 10.26 -2.95 -31.28
C GLN A 956 9.03 -3.52 -30.54
N SER A 957 9.24 -4.41 -29.56
CA SER A 957 8.20 -5.31 -29.03
C SER A 957 8.11 -5.26 -27.50
N GLY A 958 9.16 -4.78 -26.82
CA GLY A 958 9.28 -4.84 -25.37
C GLY A 958 9.55 -6.24 -24.80
N ARG A 959 9.64 -7.26 -25.67
CA ARG A 959 9.95 -8.65 -25.32
C ARG A 959 11.44 -8.90 -25.21
N VAL A 960 11.83 -9.94 -24.48
CA VAL A 960 13.24 -10.30 -24.26
C VAL A 960 13.64 -11.49 -25.13
N ILE A 961 14.94 -11.58 -25.39
CA ILE A 961 15.55 -12.76 -26.01
C ILE A 961 15.49 -13.91 -25.00
N ASP A 962 14.85 -14.98 -25.44
CA ASP A 962 14.60 -16.23 -24.72
C ASP A 962 15.32 -17.37 -25.44
N ASP A 963 16.01 -18.21 -24.68
CA ASP A 963 16.43 -19.53 -25.14
C ASP A 963 15.36 -20.59 -24.83
N ASN A 964 14.70 -21.06 -25.89
CA ASN A 964 13.65 -22.08 -25.82
C ASN A 964 14.13 -23.43 -25.31
N ASN A 965 15.45 -23.67 -25.26
CA ASN A 965 16.05 -24.87 -24.64
C ASN A 965 16.30 -24.71 -23.14
N SER A 966 15.81 -23.62 -22.54
CA SER A 966 16.05 -23.27 -21.14
C SER A 966 17.53 -23.23 -20.78
N GLY A 967 18.42 -22.85 -21.69
CA GLY A 967 19.87 -22.82 -21.49
C GLY A 967 20.54 -24.19 -21.38
N THR A 968 19.79 -25.30 -21.35
CA THR A 968 20.31 -26.59 -20.89
C THR A 968 20.99 -27.44 -21.96
N SER A 969 20.86 -27.08 -23.24
CA SER A 969 21.43 -27.86 -24.34
C SER A 969 21.78 -26.99 -25.54
N PRO A 970 22.90 -27.29 -26.24
CA PRO A 970 23.22 -26.61 -27.49
C PRO A 970 22.04 -26.68 -28.48
N THR A 971 21.88 -25.63 -29.28
CA THR A 971 20.89 -25.63 -30.36
C THR A 971 21.14 -26.83 -31.29
N SER A 972 20.13 -27.69 -31.46
CA SER A 972 20.27 -28.92 -32.24
C SER A 972 20.51 -28.60 -33.71
N TYR A 973 21.62 -29.11 -34.24
CA TYR A 973 22.07 -28.87 -35.60
C TYR A 973 21.42 -29.83 -36.61
N GLY A 974 20.12 -29.68 -36.86
CA GLY A 974 19.39 -30.46 -37.87
C GLY A 974 19.43 -29.84 -39.28
N SER A 975 18.78 -30.48 -40.25
CA SER A 975 18.59 -29.96 -41.63
C SER A 975 17.58 -28.82 -41.73
N SER A 976 16.93 -28.43 -40.63
CA SER A 976 15.97 -27.33 -40.54
C SER A 976 16.55 -26.15 -39.74
N ASN A 977 16.37 -24.94 -40.27
CA ASN A 977 16.87 -23.68 -39.70
C ASN A 977 15.97 -23.18 -38.54
N VAL A 978 15.81 -24.00 -37.48
CA VAL A 978 14.94 -23.70 -36.34
C VAL A 978 15.73 -22.90 -35.30
N SER A 979 15.31 -21.66 -35.03
CA SER A 979 15.95 -20.83 -34.00
C SER A 979 15.52 -21.30 -32.61
N ALA A 980 16.48 -21.74 -31.79
CA ALA A 980 16.24 -21.91 -30.35
C ALA A 980 16.15 -20.56 -29.62
N ILE A 981 16.67 -19.50 -30.24
CA ILE A 981 16.68 -18.15 -29.69
C ILE A 981 15.51 -17.36 -30.27
N THR A 982 14.57 -16.97 -29.43
CA THR A 982 13.35 -16.28 -29.85
C THR A 982 13.03 -15.07 -28.98
N LEU A 983 12.08 -14.24 -29.41
CA LEU A 983 11.45 -13.25 -28.56
C LEU A 983 10.37 -13.90 -27.70
N TRP A 984 10.35 -13.55 -26.42
CA TRP A 984 9.30 -13.95 -25.49
C TRP A 984 8.97 -12.85 -24.48
N ASP A 985 7.78 -12.93 -23.89
CA ASP A 985 7.40 -12.08 -22.77
C ASP A 985 8.37 -12.27 -21.59
N ASP A 986 8.77 -11.16 -20.99
CA ASP A 986 9.79 -11.12 -19.94
C ASP A 986 9.23 -11.69 -18.63
N ASN A 987 9.67 -12.89 -18.26
CA ASN A 987 9.29 -13.58 -17.02
C ASN A 987 10.44 -13.59 -15.99
N GLY A 988 11.58 -12.96 -16.32
CA GLY A 988 12.76 -12.92 -15.46
C GLY A 988 13.48 -14.26 -15.29
N GLY A 989 13.10 -15.28 -16.05
CA GLY A 989 13.67 -16.62 -16.01
C GLY A 989 15.15 -16.66 -16.38
N GLY A 990 15.85 -17.69 -15.90
CA GLY A 990 17.28 -17.87 -16.18
C GLY A 990 17.61 -18.08 -17.66
N ASN A 991 16.65 -18.60 -18.44
CA ASN A 991 16.74 -18.75 -19.90
C ASN A 991 16.56 -17.43 -20.67
N GLN A 992 16.18 -16.36 -19.98
CA GLN A 992 16.09 -14.98 -20.51
C GLN A 992 17.17 -14.06 -19.93
N SER A 993 18.19 -14.65 -19.30
CA SER A 993 19.23 -13.96 -18.56
C SER A 993 20.60 -14.28 -19.16
N TRP A 994 21.36 -13.24 -19.49
CA TRP A 994 22.55 -13.33 -20.32
C TRP A 994 23.73 -12.60 -19.66
N LYS A 995 24.85 -13.30 -19.48
CA LYS A 995 26.11 -12.76 -18.93
C LYS A 995 27.01 -12.30 -20.07
N PHE A 996 27.54 -11.10 -19.94
CA PHE A 996 28.44 -10.51 -20.94
C PHE A 996 29.87 -10.55 -20.41
N THR A 997 30.77 -11.15 -21.17
CA THR A 997 32.21 -11.19 -20.83
C THR A 997 32.98 -10.47 -21.92
N LYS A 998 33.73 -9.43 -21.55
CA LYS A 998 34.50 -8.64 -22.50
C LYS A 998 35.63 -9.49 -23.11
N VAL A 999 35.81 -9.39 -24.41
CA VAL A 999 36.90 -10.01 -25.17
C VAL A 999 38.02 -8.99 -25.30
N GLY A 1000 39.23 -9.34 -24.85
CA GLY A 1000 40.39 -8.46 -24.84
C GLY A 1000 40.68 -7.92 -23.45
#